data_AF-A0A2T6DIU1-F1
#
_entry.id   AF-A0A2T6DIU1-F1
#
_cell.length_a   1.000
_cell.length_b   1.000
_cell.length_c   1.000
_cell.angle_alpha   90.00
_cell.angle_beta   90.00
_cell.angle_gamma   90.00
#
_symmetry.space_group_name_H-M   'P 1'
#
loop_
_entity.id
_entity.type
_entity.pdbx_description
1 polymer ?
#
loop_
_entity_poly.entity_id
_entity_poly.type
_entity_poly.pdbx_seq_one_letter_code
_entity_poly.pdbx_strand_id
1 'polypeptide(L)'
;MERRAFHSILLLLAVQLALSLSCARGENVSVPVPVQLGIETEQSASAPATAPRGPHAVIRLSGQAAPLMLPVEAETTLLNKSDKAPKDAAVLQLRDNRFHQVLIKLNLDALPGDARIESAELRLHAGWKERTGTAKIELNRMLSEWAPAATWQKPDAAQSREWNGMQKGADYESDPFASWETDDFKTGWITIPGLERQIAAWKSGSEENYGFALQLFGRVTQINVTGSAYVAPRSEVREVKLEPGVPVRLIVQVDPAVIRRLVLDKADIQDAGLLFHKVSREGSLENLRVTLPQIPGAVAARVEDRLSIKGLGSVLKTALETEGRDSSPVRMEMELVATEKLVLSGPNYKEKPKRAGFAVDITKHPSAALFESPVKIRPGVYTTSRNGHLYYGNERLRIWGSLGYGNIERIKNMGFNGWRLWPVLSKSYGDASVTTGEFAPSTKGDGGELDKMDAMFAELKSRDIFVMATQLMGIMPLDLLTKDGSFVSGGADWEEWRKAVRQKGVNWQRCGFVDERLLAARKQHIRNVLTHVNPYTGRRYAEEEGVAIWEIDNEIGFVKRMLDGEYEGWPEYFRNKLQARWNAWLLKRYETPAAIRTAWGTLGEGETDGAILPGPSLRHDKKYPQARGRDFVRFIIELADAHYQELRAFARTHAPAGVGVAVAPFSFDTQYRPSLPWLYSQSRSDVANFGMYFWGLNSALTSPPSAYVMDSSTVEGKPTIIYETNQGRPSPFRAEYPYKLAALASWQDWDAIFFHYWGAWDMNTNEEFLTATMPHVTVDHFWNGVHHHSDPVMTSAMAVAGRMFLSQSIRPAAKPVIYKAGSQAIFSYDFVNGLSMGKDAFAHGARIRFEPAADARLDMENARQEEAPSPTSVKAGDELTWDWQNGRLIIDAPRAKAFVGPVPAQGFAFKDGITLSGLSTPWISFGLAAEGNEDKPLTEAFRSYVSAVFDARNTGYVFDWTVEGGPVDQAKATKNRGTAPALVDKVDFTLSFPHNAAWKFRGYDFALRTIAEQTGLNNVVRVRREAGSAEGAAVNKHQQEVWVGILERKPTADTGATTTTEATAMTPATPVVDPSPGAQQKVSTGGTAESETSDARLAGVWSPLQGVAWGDSYARVHRSIRESGVRSSSISPYLPGSKGEKGILWGESNAILDSAANIEIRFENGVMRKIIATFVQPPDFRQSVAAYEKLFGAPAEKLIAEHQYNQSTVRWLVTGSPAGSLTVQMTDAQGIMKITYELKP
;
A
#
# COMPACT_ATOMS: atom_id res chain seq x y z
N MET A 1 36.40 20.02 -42.44
CA MET A 1 37.07 21.22 -43.00
C MET A 1 36.08 22.36 -42.89
N GLU A 2 36.25 23.24 -41.91
CA GLU A 2 37.05 24.47 -42.00
C GLU A 2 36.44 25.53 -42.94
N ARG A 3 36.06 26.65 -42.29
CA ARG A 3 36.46 28.03 -42.59
C ARG A 3 35.54 28.98 -43.39
N ARG A 4 35.13 30.00 -42.61
CA ARG A 4 35.43 31.45 -42.75
C ARG A 4 34.39 32.37 -43.41
N ALA A 5 33.88 33.26 -42.54
CA ALA A 5 33.93 34.73 -42.62
C ALA A 5 33.10 35.46 -43.70
N PHE A 6 32.24 36.39 -43.26
CA PHE A 6 32.31 37.84 -43.59
C PHE A 6 31.30 38.61 -42.69
N HIS A 7 31.80 39.42 -41.75
CA HIS A 7 31.77 40.90 -41.72
C HIS A 7 30.37 41.49 -41.50
N SER A 8 30.04 42.04 -40.33
CA SER A 8 30.56 43.30 -39.75
C SER A 8 30.32 44.50 -40.67
N ILE A 9 29.36 45.36 -40.30
CA ILE A 9 29.30 46.84 -40.43
C ILE A 9 27.83 47.28 -40.43
N LEU A 10 27.55 48.39 -39.73
CA LEU A 10 26.25 48.97 -39.31
C LEU A 10 25.74 48.40 -37.98
N LEU A 11 26.41 48.56 -36.83
CA LEU A 11 27.01 49.77 -36.27
C LEU A 11 26.13 51.02 -36.46
N LEU A 12 25.54 51.42 -35.33
CA LEU A 12 25.20 52.78 -34.96
C LEU A 12 23.91 53.37 -35.53
N LEU A 13 23.08 53.72 -34.54
CA LEU A 13 22.30 54.95 -34.48
C LEU A 13 20.87 54.86 -35.01
N ALA A 14 20.11 54.01 -34.35
CA ALA A 14 19.08 54.52 -33.44
C ALA A 14 18.94 53.50 -32.29
N VAL A 15 19.38 53.71 -31.04
CA VAL A 15 19.58 54.93 -30.26
C VAL A 15 18.47 55.94 -30.49
N GLN A 16 17.23 55.52 -30.23
CA GLN A 16 16.14 56.33 -29.69
C GLN A 16 14.88 55.45 -29.61
N LEU A 17 14.29 55.32 -28.42
CA LEU A 17 13.19 54.43 -28.04
C LEU A 17 13.58 52.94 -28.08
N ALA A 18 14.20 52.32 -27.07
CA ALA A 18 13.97 52.54 -25.65
C ALA A 18 15.22 52.10 -24.86
N LEU A 19 16.25 52.95 -24.91
CA LEU A 19 16.94 53.33 -23.68
C LEU A 19 15.94 54.21 -22.94
N SER A 20 15.48 53.83 -21.76
CA SER A 20 16.23 53.90 -20.50
C SER A 20 15.49 52.96 -19.54
N LEU A 21 16.07 52.02 -18.79
CA LEU A 21 17.39 51.77 -18.21
C LEU A 21 17.46 50.23 -17.92
N SER A 22 18.57 49.48 -17.84
CA SER A 22 20.01 49.68 -18.04
C SER A 22 20.72 48.31 -18.15
N CYS A 23 21.76 48.25 -18.99
CA CYS A 23 22.78 47.20 -19.19
C CYS A 23 23.56 46.81 -17.90
N ALA A 24 24.06 45.59 -17.66
CA ALA A 24 25.16 44.81 -18.31
C ALA A 24 26.50 45.60 -18.33
N ARG A 25 27.69 45.17 -17.85
CA ARG A 25 28.42 43.88 -17.73
C ARG A 25 29.57 44.06 -16.70
N GLY A 26 29.99 43.02 -15.95
CA GLY A 26 31.33 42.35 -16.02
C GLY A 26 32.52 43.21 -15.55
N GLU A 27 33.40 42.85 -14.61
CA GLU A 27 33.81 41.59 -13.98
C GLU A 27 34.39 41.87 -12.57
N ASN A 28 34.38 40.85 -11.70
CA ASN A 28 35.12 40.66 -10.44
C ASN A 28 35.33 41.85 -9.47
N VAL A 29 34.66 41.79 -8.32
CA VAL A 29 35.19 41.92 -6.94
C VAL A 29 34.02 41.76 -5.96
N SER A 30 34.24 41.04 -4.85
CA SER A 30 33.33 40.95 -3.70
C SER A 30 32.98 42.32 -3.11
N VAL A 31 31.75 42.52 -2.62
CA VAL A 31 31.38 43.26 -1.39
C VAL A 31 29.85 43.20 -1.24
N PRO A 32 29.33 43.13 -0.01
CA PRO A 32 27.95 42.76 0.32
C PRO A 32 27.04 44.00 0.26
N VAL A 33 25.71 43.82 0.21
CA VAL A 33 24.73 44.76 0.79
C VAL A 33 23.32 44.15 0.72
N PRO A 34 22.44 44.50 1.67
CA PRO A 34 21.38 43.66 2.19
C PRO A 34 20.02 44.03 1.59
N VAL A 35 19.09 43.08 1.56
CA VAL A 35 17.67 43.46 1.51
C VAL A 35 17.17 43.47 2.95
N GLN A 36 17.09 44.70 3.45
CA GLN A 36 16.33 45.11 4.61
C GLN A 36 14.85 45.04 4.22
N LEU A 37 14.07 44.17 4.85
CA LEU A 37 12.62 44.34 4.96
C LEU A 37 12.33 44.55 6.44
N GLY A 38 12.24 45.84 6.80
CA GLY A 38 11.53 46.27 7.99
C GLY A 38 10.05 46.42 7.64
N ILE A 39 9.18 45.98 8.53
CA ILE A 39 7.81 46.47 8.62
C ILE A 39 7.68 47.07 10.02
N GLU A 40 7.61 48.40 10.07
CA GLU A 40 7.05 49.13 11.20
C GLU A 40 5.53 48.98 11.17
N THR A 41 4.93 48.71 12.33
CA THR A 41 3.59 49.22 12.63
C THR A 41 3.63 49.88 14.00
N GLU A 42 3.19 51.13 14.05
CA GLU A 42 3.09 51.94 15.26
C GLU A 42 2.08 51.31 16.25
N GLN A 43 2.53 50.93 17.45
CA GLN A 43 2.06 51.52 18.71
C GLN A 43 2.76 50.90 19.92
N SER A 44 3.39 51.79 20.70
CA SER A 44 4.02 51.60 22.02
C SER A 44 5.36 50.85 22.05
N ALA A 45 6.41 51.59 22.39
CA ALA A 45 7.77 51.11 22.57
C ALA A 45 7.87 50.15 23.77
N SER A 46 8.28 48.90 23.51
CA SER A 46 8.90 48.02 24.51
C SER A 46 10.04 47.23 23.86
N ALA A 47 11.15 47.11 24.59
CA ALA A 47 12.51 46.72 24.18
C ALA A 47 12.69 45.45 23.31
N PRO A 48 13.86 45.27 22.63
CA PRO A 48 14.13 44.13 21.74
C PRO A 48 14.13 42.79 22.48
N ALA A 49 13.33 41.84 21.99
CA ALA A 49 13.21 40.50 22.52
C ALA A 49 14.30 39.54 21.97
N THR A 50 15.55 39.74 22.40
CA THR A 50 16.50 38.65 22.75
C THR A 50 17.77 39.27 23.32
N ALA A 51 17.88 39.34 24.65
CA ALA A 51 19.11 39.75 25.32
C ALA A 51 20.25 38.75 25.05
N PRO A 52 21.50 39.21 24.90
CA PRO A 52 22.67 38.34 24.75
C PRO A 52 22.83 37.46 26.00
N ARG A 53 23.08 36.17 25.81
CA ARG A 53 23.16 35.18 26.91
C ARG A 53 24.54 35.11 27.61
N GLY A 54 25.38 36.14 27.51
CA GLY A 54 26.68 36.24 28.18
C GLY A 54 26.91 37.60 28.88
N PRO A 55 27.88 37.75 29.80
CA PRO A 55 28.11 39.01 30.51
C PRO A 55 28.42 40.13 29.51
N HIS A 56 27.78 41.28 29.64
CA HIS A 56 27.85 42.36 28.64
C HIS A 56 27.71 43.73 29.30
N ALA A 57 28.29 44.76 28.70
CA ALA A 57 28.06 46.14 29.10
C ALA A 57 27.02 46.77 28.17
N VAL A 58 26.07 47.49 28.76
CA VAL A 58 25.06 48.27 28.03
C VAL A 58 25.39 49.74 28.23
N ILE A 59 25.72 50.42 27.13
CA ILE A 59 26.04 51.84 27.12
C ILE A 59 24.99 52.57 26.28
N ARG A 60 24.46 53.68 26.78
CA ARG A 60 23.54 54.57 26.05
C ARG A 60 24.22 55.90 25.80
N LEU A 61 24.05 56.43 24.58
CA LEU A 61 24.60 57.70 24.13
C LEU A 61 23.46 58.68 23.86
N SER A 62 23.70 59.99 24.02
CA SER A 62 22.66 61.00 23.83
C SER A 62 22.02 60.95 22.46
N GLY A 63 20.74 60.58 22.42
CA GLY A 63 19.92 60.54 21.21
C GLY A 63 20.17 59.35 20.26
N GLN A 64 21.05 58.40 20.59
CA GLN A 64 21.25 57.17 19.80
C GLN A 64 21.58 55.95 20.69
N ALA A 65 21.00 54.79 20.34
CA ALA A 65 21.35 53.53 20.99
C ALA A 65 22.76 53.08 20.56
N ALA A 66 23.65 52.86 21.53
CA ALA A 66 25.01 52.39 21.25
C ALA A 66 25.05 50.86 21.01
N PRO A 67 26.08 50.33 20.31
CA PRO A 67 26.24 48.90 20.13
C PRO A 67 26.44 48.17 21.47
N LEU A 68 25.80 47.00 21.58
CA LEU A 68 25.90 46.09 22.72
C LEU A 68 27.31 45.47 22.77
N MET A 69 28.04 45.64 23.89
CA MET A 69 29.41 45.12 23.99
C MET A 69 29.42 43.69 24.53
N LEU A 70 29.96 42.74 23.75
CA LEU A 70 29.96 41.32 24.06
C LEU A 70 31.36 40.81 24.48
N PRO A 71 31.45 39.73 25.28
CA PRO A 71 32.73 39.28 25.81
C PRO A 71 33.59 38.52 24.80
N VAL A 72 34.90 38.71 24.88
CA VAL A 72 35.90 37.88 24.21
C VAL A 72 36.77 37.25 25.28
N GLU A 73 36.70 35.92 25.34
CA GLU A 73 37.48 35.03 26.20
C GLU A 73 37.18 35.13 27.71
N ALA A 74 36.56 34.08 28.24
CA ALA A 74 36.79 33.63 29.60
C ALA A 74 37.79 32.46 29.51
N GLU A 75 39.04 32.65 29.92
CA GLU A 75 40.04 31.56 29.96
C GLU A 75 39.68 30.56 31.08
N THR A 76 38.79 29.62 30.81
CA THR A 76 38.83 28.34 31.51
C THR A 76 39.76 27.43 30.72
N THR A 77 41.03 27.37 31.15
CA THR A 77 42.10 26.45 30.75
C THR A 77 41.64 25.28 29.87
N LEU A 78 41.77 25.44 28.55
CA LEU A 78 41.91 24.42 27.50
C LEU A 78 41.57 25.11 26.17
N LEU A 79 42.54 25.73 25.51
CA LEU A 79 42.56 25.98 24.05
C LEU A 79 43.92 26.61 23.68
N ASN A 80 44.56 26.07 22.65
CA ASN A 80 45.86 26.53 22.14
C ASN A 80 45.69 27.82 21.31
N LYS A 81 46.70 28.68 21.41
CA LYS A 81 46.87 29.96 20.71
C LYS A 81 46.81 29.82 19.18
N SER A 82 45.67 30.18 18.60
CA SER A 82 45.59 30.90 17.33
C SER A 82 44.12 31.17 17.06
N ASP A 83 43.69 32.43 17.23
CA ASP A 83 42.72 33.12 16.38
C ASP A 83 42.49 34.51 16.98
N LYS A 84 42.95 35.55 16.26
CA LYS A 84 42.75 36.95 16.64
C LYS A 84 41.28 37.33 16.39
N ALA A 85 40.66 38.00 17.35
CA ALA A 85 39.31 38.56 17.20
C ALA A 85 39.23 39.54 16.00
N PRO A 86 38.06 39.69 15.35
CA PRO A 86 37.85 40.70 14.31
C PRO A 86 38.10 42.11 14.85
N LYS A 87 38.79 42.96 14.09
CA LYS A 87 39.24 44.30 14.52
C LYS A 87 38.12 45.30 14.84
N ASP A 88 36.88 45.02 14.44
CA ASP A 88 35.81 46.02 14.43
C ASP A 88 34.65 45.69 15.40
N ALA A 89 34.84 44.75 16.33
CA ALA A 89 33.83 44.39 17.33
C ALA A 89 34.11 45.07 18.69
N ALA A 90 33.05 45.50 19.39
CA ALA A 90 33.16 45.95 20.77
C ALA A 90 33.34 44.73 21.69
N VAL A 91 34.45 44.69 22.42
CA VAL A 91 34.95 43.49 23.12
C VAL A 91 35.04 43.72 24.63
N LEU A 92 34.49 42.81 25.44
CA LEU A 92 34.61 42.75 26.90
C LEU A 92 35.55 41.59 27.30
N GLN A 93 36.75 41.87 27.81
CA GLN A 93 37.65 40.81 28.30
C GLN A 93 37.35 40.50 29.78
N LEU A 94 37.17 39.21 30.12
CA LEU A 94 36.86 38.76 31.48
C LEU A 94 37.89 37.75 31.97
N ARG A 95 38.50 38.01 33.13
CA ARG A 95 39.32 37.01 33.82
C ARG A 95 38.76 36.69 35.19
N ASP A 96 38.18 35.50 35.28
CA ASP A 96 37.60 34.95 36.50
C ASP A 96 38.69 34.31 37.36
N ASN A 97 38.90 34.89 38.55
CA ASN A 97 39.48 34.21 39.67
C ASN A 97 38.29 33.70 40.48
N ARG A 98 38.18 32.38 40.65
CA ARG A 98 37.08 31.69 41.33
C ARG A 98 36.72 32.22 42.73
N PHE A 99 37.39 33.23 43.30
CA PHE A 99 37.12 33.73 44.64
C PHE A 99 37.19 35.28 44.66
N HIS A 100 35.99 35.90 44.58
CA HIS A 100 35.64 37.30 44.94
C HIS A 100 36.07 38.48 44.05
N GLN A 101 36.97 38.31 43.07
CA GLN A 101 37.46 39.43 42.27
C GLN A 101 37.59 39.08 40.78
N VAL A 102 37.08 39.94 39.90
CA VAL A 102 37.06 39.75 38.43
C VAL A 102 37.71 40.95 37.76
N LEU A 103 38.61 40.72 36.80
CA LEU A 103 39.21 41.79 36.00
C LEU A 103 38.47 41.96 34.68
N ILE A 104 38.16 43.22 34.36
CA ILE A 104 37.32 43.59 33.23
C ILE A 104 37.97 44.74 32.46
N LYS A 105 38.25 44.54 31.17
CA LYS A 105 38.72 45.60 30.26
C LYS A 105 37.71 45.77 29.13
N LEU A 106 37.25 47.00 28.91
CA LEU A 106 36.30 47.35 27.86
C LEU A 106 37.08 47.86 26.64
N ASN A 107 36.81 47.31 25.46
CA ASN A 107 37.27 47.89 24.21
C ASN A 107 36.27 48.97 23.74
N LEU A 108 36.69 50.23 23.82
CA LEU A 108 35.86 51.40 23.52
C LEU A 108 36.07 51.93 22.10
N ASP A 109 36.91 51.28 21.29
CA ASP A 109 37.27 51.75 19.94
C ASP A 109 36.06 51.77 19.00
N ALA A 110 35.10 50.87 19.23
CA ALA A 110 33.86 50.78 18.48
C ALA A 110 32.83 51.88 18.81
N LEU A 111 33.06 52.72 19.84
CA LEU A 111 32.21 53.88 20.11
C LEU A 111 32.62 55.06 19.21
N PRO A 112 31.67 55.82 18.63
CA PRO A 112 31.96 57.03 17.85
C PRO A 112 32.81 58.04 18.63
N GLY A 113 33.68 58.79 17.93
CA GLY A 113 34.68 59.66 18.56
C GLY A 113 34.11 60.86 19.34
N ASP A 114 32.89 61.30 19.03
CA ASP A 114 32.17 62.43 19.65
C ASP A 114 31.03 61.98 20.58
N ALA A 115 30.95 60.68 20.89
CA ALA A 115 29.90 60.07 21.69
C ALA A 115 29.82 60.65 23.11
N ARG A 116 28.68 61.28 23.46
CA ARG A 116 28.37 61.68 24.85
C ARG A 116 27.64 60.54 25.56
N ILE A 117 28.27 59.99 26.59
CA ILE A 117 27.73 58.86 27.36
C ILE A 117 26.67 59.37 28.34
N GLU A 118 25.43 58.90 28.20
CA GLU A 118 24.32 59.24 29.11
C GLU A 118 24.22 58.29 30.29
N SER A 119 24.33 56.98 30.03
CA SER A 119 24.28 55.94 31.05
C SER A 119 25.08 54.72 30.61
N ALA A 120 25.71 54.02 31.55
CA ALA A 120 26.51 52.84 31.31
C ALA A 120 26.39 51.86 32.49
N GLU A 121 25.87 50.67 32.19
CA GLU A 121 25.67 49.61 33.17
C GLU A 121 26.33 48.29 32.71
N LEU A 122 26.88 47.55 33.67
CA LEU A 122 27.48 46.24 33.45
C LEU A 122 26.49 45.14 33.86
N ARG A 123 26.18 44.21 32.95
CA ARG A 123 25.29 43.07 33.21
C ARG A 123 26.06 41.76 33.27
N LEU A 124 25.97 41.05 34.39
CA LEU A 124 26.67 39.79 34.66
C LEU A 124 25.67 38.69 35.03
N HIS A 125 25.93 37.43 34.68
CA HIS A 125 25.07 36.31 35.09
C HIS A 125 25.74 35.46 36.19
N ALA A 126 25.14 35.43 37.37
CA ALA A 126 25.58 34.61 38.49
C ALA A 126 24.95 33.20 38.42
N GLY A 127 25.78 32.19 38.11
CA GLY A 127 25.29 30.82 37.90
C GLY A 127 24.81 30.11 39.17
N TRP A 128 25.49 30.30 40.31
CA TRP A 128 25.08 29.74 41.60
C TRP A 128 25.66 30.60 42.75
N LYS A 129 25.10 30.47 43.97
CA LYS A 129 25.59 31.14 45.19
C LYS A 129 25.73 30.13 46.33
N GLU A 130 26.75 30.30 47.18
CA GLU A 130 27.01 29.36 48.29
C GLU A 130 26.34 29.76 49.61
N ARG A 131 26.23 31.06 49.91
CA ARG A 131 25.69 31.58 51.20
C ARG A 131 24.77 32.79 50.99
N THR A 132 23.85 33.02 51.92
CA THR A 132 22.87 34.13 51.91
C THR A 132 23.26 35.27 52.86
N GLY A 133 23.22 36.52 52.37
CA GLY A 133 23.44 37.75 53.15
C GLY A 133 23.70 38.95 52.23
N THR A 134 23.95 40.13 52.82
CA THR A 134 24.31 41.36 52.10
C THR A 134 25.66 41.24 51.42
N ALA A 135 25.75 41.70 50.18
CA ALA A 135 26.97 41.75 49.38
C ALA A 135 27.20 43.18 48.85
N LYS A 136 28.45 43.61 48.90
CA LYS A 136 28.94 44.87 48.33
C LYS A 136 29.83 44.58 47.14
N ILE A 137 29.56 45.21 46.00
CA ILE A 137 30.42 45.21 44.82
C ILE A 137 31.13 46.55 44.70
N GLU A 138 32.42 46.54 44.47
CA GLU A 138 33.23 47.74 44.18
C GLU A 138 33.95 47.57 42.85
N LEU A 139 33.99 48.63 42.04
CA LEU A 139 34.75 48.71 40.79
C LEU A 139 35.90 49.68 40.98
N ASN A 140 37.12 49.19 40.88
CA ASN A 140 38.35 49.96 41.08
C ASN A 140 39.14 50.03 39.79
N ARG A 141 39.57 51.23 39.39
CA ARG A 141 40.32 51.43 38.15
C ARG A 141 41.71 50.80 38.27
N MET A 142 42.18 50.15 37.22
CA MET A 142 43.57 49.69 37.18
C MET A 142 44.50 50.88 36.91
N LEU A 143 45.60 50.94 37.64
CA LEU A 143 46.61 52.00 37.52
C LEU A 143 47.67 51.67 36.46
N SER A 144 47.80 50.40 36.08
CA SER A 144 48.72 49.91 35.06
C SER A 144 48.11 48.71 34.31
N GLU A 145 48.66 48.37 33.14
CA GLU A 145 48.22 47.20 32.38
C GLU A 145 48.60 45.90 33.09
N TRP A 146 47.64 44.99 33.29
CA TRP A 146 47.91 43.71 33.94
C TRP A 146 48.56 42.69 32.99
N ALA A 147 49.45 41.85 33.51
CA ALA A 147 50.12 40.82 32.71
C ALA A 147 49.16 39.69 32.28
N PRO A 148 49.34 39.05 31.10
CA PRO A 148 48.54 37.90 30.67
C PRO A 148 48.65 36.67 31.57
N ALA A 149 49.57 36.63 32.53
CA ALA A 149 49.68 35.56 33.53
C ALA A 149 49.31 36.03 34.95
N ALA A 150 48.75 37.24 35.12
CA ALA A 150 48.26 37.72 36.40
C ALA A 150 47.11 36.82 36.86
N THR A 151 47.38 35.93 37.81
CA THR A 151 46.37 35.09 38.45
C THR A 151 46.26 35.49 39.92
N TRP A 152 45.12 35.19 40.55
CA TRP A 152 44.91 35.47 41.98
C TRP A 152 45.13 34.23 42.84
N GLN A 153 45.64 33.15 42.26
CA GLN A 153 45.89 31.89 42.95
C GLN A 153 47.30 31.91 43.52
N LYS A 154 47.42 31.74 44.84
CA LYS A 154 48.69 31.39 45.47
C LYS A 154 49.17 30.07 44.82
N PRO A 155 50.40 29.98 44.29
CA PRO A 155 50.92 28.72 43.78
C PRO A 155 50.85 27.66 44.87
N ASP A 156 50.66 26.42 44.42
CA ASP A 156 50.75 25.22 45.24
C ASP A 156 51.98 25.26 46.17
N ALA A 157 51.87 24.71 47.38
CA ALA A 157 52.85 24.87 48.47
C ALA A 157 54.27 24.38 48.13
N ALA A 158 54.43 23.63 47.03
CA ALA A 158 55.70 23.15 46.51
C ALA A 158 56.46 24.13 45.58
N GLN A 159 55.89 25.31 45.25
CA GLN A 159 56.55 26.32 44.43
C GLN A 159 56.79 27.62 45.22
N SER A 160 57.89 27.64 45.97
CA SER A 160 58.35 28.82 46.72
C SER A 160 58.96 29.87 45.79
N ARG A 161 58.15 30.80 45.31
CA ARG A 161 58.56 32.19 45.06
C ARG A 161 57.54 33.10 45.72
N GLU A 162 58.02 34.17 46.36
CA GLU A 162 57.15 35.17 46.98
C GLU A 162 56.16 35.71 45.95
N TRP A 163 54.87 35.48 46.19
CA TRP A 163 53.78 35.95 45.36
C TRP A 163 52.99 36.97 46.17
N ASN A 164 52.93 38.22 45.71
CA ASN A 164 52.31 39.33 46.43
C ASN A 164 50.97 39.81 45.85
N GLY A 165 50.43 39.15 44.81
CA GLY A 165 49.09 39.45 44.27
C GLY A 165 48.98 40.87 43.70
N MET A 166 47.80 41.26 43.18
CA MET A 166 47.59 42.66 42.84
C MET A 166 47.19 43.44 44.10
N GLN A 167 47.89 44.55 44.34
CA GLN A 167 47.81 45.33 45.57
C GLN A 167 46.97 46.60 45.36
N LYS A 168 46.01 46.80 46.28
CA LYS A 168 45.17 48.00 46.35
C LYS A 168 46.05 49.23 46.63
N GLY A 169 45.92 50.24 45.78
CA GLY A 169 46.73 51.46 45.81
C GLY A 169 48.03 51.41 45.01
N ALA A 170 48.45 50.23 44.53
CA ALA A 170 49.63 50.09 43.68
C ALA A 170 49.27 49.64 42.26
N ASP A 171 48.47 48.58 42.13
CA ASP A 171 48.06 48.01 40.83
C ASP A 171 46.68 48.50 40.38
N TYR A 172 45.80 48.79 41.34
CA TYR A 172 44.49 49.40 41.13
C TYR A 172 44.18 50.41 42.22
N GLU A 173 43.31 51.37 41.92
CA GLU A 173 42.99 52.47 42.81
C GLU A 173 42.42 51.99 44.14
N SER A 174 42.84 52.66 45.22
CA SER A 174 42.32 52.38 46.56
C SER A 174 40.85 52.74 46.69
N ASP A 175 40.40 53.83 46.08
CA ASP A 175 39.00 54.20 46.13
C ASP A 175 38.28 53.69 44.88
N PRO A 176 37.12 53.03 45.02
CA PRO A 176 36.39 52.56 43.86
C PRO A 176 35.70 53.73 43.16
N PHE A 177 35.74 53.74 41.82
CA PHE A 177 35.01 54.75 41.06
C PHE A 177 33.50 54.43 41.02
N ALA A 178 33.10 53.19 41.32
CA ALA A 178 31.71 52.80 41.54
C ALA A 178 31.59 51.75 42.64
N SER A 179 30.59 51.88 43.52
CA SER A 179 30.33 50.93 44.61
C SER A 179 28.83 50.73 44.79
N TRP A 180 28.42 49.50 45.07
CA TRP A 180 27.01 49.11 45.12
C TRP A 180 26.77 48.01 46.15
N GLU A 181 25.79 48.17 47.03
CA GLU A 181 25.38 47.17 48.04
C GLU A 181 23.99 46.60 47.76
N THR A 182 23.80 45.30 48.02
CA THR A 182 22.51 44.64 47.93
C THR A 182 22.33 43.54 48.97
N ASP A 183 21.13 43.46 49.55
CA ASP A 183 20.74 42.45 50.54
C ASP A 183 20.23 41.13 49.90
N ASP A 184 19.95 41.12 48.59
CA ASP A 184 19.21 40.03 47.92
C ASP A 184 19.95 39.50 46.68
N PHE A 185 21.20 39.06 46.87
CA PHE A 185 21.99 38.46 45.80
C PHE A 185 21.38 37.10 45.37
N LYS A 186 20.65 37.06 44.25
CA LYS A 186 20.02 35.84 43.69
C LYS A 186 20.81 35.32 42.47
N THR A 187 20.76 34.01 42.24
CA THR A 187 21.32 33.37 41.03
C THR A 187 20.54 33.85 39.80
N GLY A 188 21.22 34.37 38.77
CA GLY A 188 20.60 35.05 37.63
C GLY A 188 21.37 36.29 37.16
N TRP A 189 20.73 37.15 36.37
CA TRP A 189 21.35 38.39 35.86
C TRP A 189 21.42 39.49 36.93
N ILE A 190 22.58 40.13 37.03
CA ILE A 190 22.91 41.24 37.93
C ILE A 190 23.30 42.44 37.07
N THR A 191 22.81 43.62 37.40
CA THR A 191 23.11 44.87 36.69
C THR A 191 23.78 45.84 37.64
N ILE A 192 24.96 46.34 37.26
CA ILE A 192 25.82 47.22 38.08
C ILE A 192 25.92 48.57 37.35
N PRO A 193 25.34 49.64 37.89
CA PRO A 193 25.39 50.98 37.29
C PRO A 193 26.68 51.73 37.64
N GLY A 194 26.94 52.87 37.00
CA GLY A 194 27.97 53.82 37.43
C GLY A 194 29.29 53.80 36.64
N LEU A 195 29.30 53.28 35.40
CA LEU A 195 30.52 53.24 34.57
C LEU A 195 30.72 54.50 33.69
N GLU A 196 29.75 55.40 33.65
CA GLU A 196 29.66 56.50 32.66
C GLU A 196 30.88 57.40 32.66
N ARG A 197 31.23 57.91 33.85
CA ARG A 197 32.36 58.84 34.03
C ARG A 197 33.66 58.21 33.60
N GLN A 198 33.88 56.95 33.98
CA GLN A 198 35.14 56.26 33.73
C GLN A 198 35.30 55.91 32.24
N ILE A 199 34.24 55.46 31.58
CA ILE A 199 34.25 55.20 30.14
C ILE A 199 34.44 56.50 29.35
N ALA A 200 33.84 57.62 29.79
CA ALA A 200 34.03 58.91 29.16
C ALA A 200 35.48 59.40 29.28
N ALA A 201 36.13 59.22 30.44
CA ALA A 201 37.53 59.57 30.67
C ALA A 201 38.50 58.70 29.85
N TRP A 202 38.22 57.41 29.72
CA TRP A 202 38.99 56.50 28.86
C TRP A 202 38.84 56.82 27.37
N LYS A 203 37.63 57.22 26.93
CA LYS A 203 37.37 57.53 25.52
C LYS A 203 37.95 58.87 25.10
N SER A 204 37.92 59.88 25.97
CA SER A 204 38.54 61.18 25.70
C SER A 204 40.08 61.12 25.73
N GLY A 205 40.64 60.02 26.25
CA GLY A 205 42.08 59.86 26.48
C GLY A 205 42.60 60.67 27.67
N SER A 206 41.73 61.27 28.49
CA SER A 206 42.17 61.98 29.71
C SER A 206 42.71 61.04 30.77
N GLU A 207 42.30 59.76 30.73
CA GLU A 207 42.84 58.68 31.53
C GLU A 207 43.09 57.45 30.66
N GLU A 208 44.18 56.71 30.90
CA GLU A 208 44.45 55.48 30.14
C GLU A 208 43.52 54.33 30.54
N ASN A 209 43.06 53.58 29.54
CA ASN A 209 42.18 52.43 29.71
C ASN A 209 42.98 51.15 29.92
N TYR A 210 43.36 50.89 31.17
CA TYR A 210 43.94 49.61 31.58
C TYR A 210 42.89 48.59 32.05
N GLY A 211 41.62 48.97 32.10
CA GLY A 211 40.52 48.19 32.66
C GLY A 211 40.26 48.49 34.14
N PHE A 212 39.43 47.65 34.76
CA PHE A 212 39.05 47.77 36.17
C PHE A 212 38.88 46.40 36.84
N ALA A 213 39.09 46.39 38.15
CA ALA A 213 38.81 45.25 39.01
C ALA A 213 37.42 45.38 39.63
N LEU A 214 36.60 44.35 39.49
CA LEU A 214 35.35 44.16 40.21
C LEU A 214 35.64 43.34 41.46
N GLN A 215 35.31 43.86 42.64
CA GLN A 215 35.55 43.23 43.93
C GLN A 215 34.25 43.00 44.67
N LEU A 216 34.08 41.81 45.26
CA LEU A 216 32.90 41.43 46.03
C LEU A 216 33.25 41.28 47.52
N PHE A 217 32.54 42.00 48.38
CA PHE A 217 32.68 41.98 49.84
C PHE A 217 31.36 41.57 50.50
N GLY A 218 31.42 41.05 51.74
CA GLY A 218 30.23 40.66 52.52
C GLY A 218 30.09 39.15 52.75
N ARG A 219 28.93 38.70 53.25
CA ARG A 219 28.69 37.28 53.62
C ARG A 219 28.48 36.35 52.41
N VAL A 220 28.26 36.91 51.22
CA VAL A 220 28.24 36.16 49.96
C VAL A 220 29.68 36.00 49.48
N THR A 221 30.21 34.79 49.55
CA THR A 221 31.64 34.54 49.36
C THR A 221 32.03 33.94 47.99
N GLN A 222 31.12 33.74 47.02
CA GLN A 222 31.54 33.27 45.68
C GLN A 222 30.46 33.46 44.60
N ILE A 223 30.85 33.87 43.38
CA ILE A 223 30.00 33.92 42.18
C ILE A 223 30.82 33.42 40.97
N ASN A 224 30.27 32.50 40.17
CA ASN A 224 30.85 32.06 38.90
C ASN A 224 30.21 32.82 37.73
N VAL A 225 31.02 33.49 36.90
CA VAL A 225 30.59 34.28 35.74
C VAL A 225 31.02 33.52 34.46
N THR A 226 30.09 32.81 33.83
CA THR A 226 30.38 31.96 32.66
C THR A 226 30.28 32.74 31.34
N GLY A 227 31.30 32.66 30.48
CA GLY A 227 31.29 33.19 29.11
C GLY A 227 31.35 32.05 28.10
N SER A 228 30.26 31.76 27.39
CA SER A 228 30.30 30.86 26.22
C SER A 228 30.39 31.68 24.95
N ALA A 229 31.61 32.01 24.51
CA ALA A 229 31.88 32.45 23.14
C ALA A 229 32.55 31.29 22.39
N TYR A 230 31.93 30.87 21.29
CA TYR A 230 32.40 29.88 20.30
C TYR A 230 32.43 28.40 20.69
N VAL A 231 31.52 27.62 20.09
CA VAL A 231 31.69 26.18 19.86
C VAL A 231 31.92 26.02 18.37
N ALA A 232 33.06 25.46 17.96
CA ALA A 232 33.33 24.98 16.59
C ALA A 232 32.14 24.17 16.07
N PRO A 233 31.91 24.00 14.75
CA PRO A 233 30.79 23.22 14.24
C PRO A 233 31.01 21.73 14.52
N ARG A 234 30.91 21.34 15.80
CA ARG A 234 30.21 20.13 16.18
C ARG A 234 28.90 20.19 15.43
N SER A 235 28.49 19.06 14.90
CA SER A 235 27.20 18.86 14.25
C SER A 235 26.09 19.12 15.26
N GLU A 236 25.92 20.37 15.67
CA GLU A 236 24.73 20.87 16.31
C GLU A 236 23.69 20.91 15.21
N VAL A 237 22.80 19.95 15.33
CA VAL A 237 21.46 19.91 14.81
C VAL A 237 20.78 21.26 15.05
N ARG A 238 20.98 22.23 14.16
CA ARG A 238 20.26 23.52 14.23
C ARG A 238 18.88 23.33 13.61
N GLU A 239 17.86 23.66 14.38
CA GLU A 239 16.52 23.87 13.85
C GLU A 239 16.54 25.11 12.96
N VAL A 240 16.20 24.94 11.68
CA VAL A 240 16.00 26.06 10.75
C VAL A 240 14.49 26.19 10.51
N LYS A 241 13.92 27.32 10.90
CA LYS A 241 12.55 27.71 10.55
C LYS A 241 12.59 28.51 9.25
N LEU A 242 11.75 28.16 8.28
CA LEU A 242 11.69 28.79 6.96
C LEU A 242 10.33 29.48 6.79
N GLU A 243 10.30 30.66 6.19
CA GLU A 243 9.03 31.34 5.89
C GLU A 243 8.27 30.65 4.73
N PRO A 244 6.93 30.53 4.81
CA PRO A 244 6.13 29.89 3.77
C PRO A 244 6.28 30.52 2.37
N GLY A 245 6.52 29.70 1.34
CA GLY A 245 6.37 30.09 -0.07
C GLY A 245 7.62 30.64 -0.77
N VAL A 246 8.78 30.65 -0.10
CA VAL A 246 10.07 31.05 -0.69
C VAL A 246 10.93 29.80 -0.97
N PRO A 247 11.45 29.59 -2.19
CA PRO A 247 12.42 28.52 -2.44
C PRO A 247 13.70 28.79 -1.65
N VAL A 248 14.08 27.88 -0.76
CA VAL A 248 15.30 27.98 0.04
C VAL A 248 16.29 26.93 -0.42
N ARG A 249 17.49 27.40 -0.79
CA ARG A 249 18.63 26.55 -1.12
C ARG A 249 19.47 26.35 0.13
N LEU A 250 19.43 25.14 0.66
CA LEU A 250 20.14 24.77 1.89
C LEU A 250 21.40 24.00 1.55
N ILE A 251 22.55 24.46 2.05
CA ILE A 251 23.87 23.90 1.76
C ILE A 251 24.49 23.43 3.07
N VAL A 252 24.67 22.11 3.23
CA VAL A 252 25.19 21.51 4.47
C VAL A 252 26.38 20.62 4.16
N GLN A 253 27.48 20.79 4.88
CA GLN A 253 28.63 19.90 4.79
C GLN A 253 28.52 18.82 5.86
N VAL A 254 28.35 17.57 5.45
CA VAL A 254 28.11 16.45 6.36
C VAL A 254 28.96 15.24 5.99
N ASP A 255 29.47 14.55 7.00
CA ASP A 255 30.16 13.27 6.83
C ASP A 255 29.10 12.15 6.61
N PRO A 256 29.10 11.46 5.45
CA PRO A 256 28.16 10.37 5.17
C PRO A 256 28.17 9.26 6.22
N ALA A 257 29.30 9.01 6.88
CA ALA A 257 29.44 7.98 7.92
C ALA A 257 28.65 8.31 9.20
N VAL A 258 28.26 9.58 9.39
CA VAL A 258 27.56 10.08 10.58
C VAL A 258 26.04 10.20 10.35
N ILE A 259 25.59 10.29 9.09
CA ILE A 259 24.17 10.41 8.73
C ILE A 259 23.46 9.06 8.90
N ARG A 260 22.76 8.86 10.01
CA ARG A 260 21.97 7.63 10.23
C ARG A 260 20.49 7.76 9.85
N ARG A 261 19.94 8.98 9.80
CA ARG A 261 18.51 9.27 9.57
C ARG A 261 18.28 10.70 9.07
N LEU A 262 17.39 10.89 8.09
CA LEU A 262 16.89 12.20 7.62
C LEU A 262 15.37 12.31 7.84
N VAL A 263 14.88 13.49 8.22
CA VAL A 263 13.49 13.76 8.62
C VAL A 263 13.03 15.11 8.05
N LEU A 264 11.86 15.17 7.40
CA LEU A 264 11.30 16.37 6.73
C LEU A 264 9.84 16.63 7.18
N ASP A 265 9.40 17.89 7.15
CA ASP A 265 8.07 18.37 7.59
C ASP A 265 7.17 18.86 6.42
N LYS A 266 5.91 19.17 6.74
CA LYS A 266 4.65 18.91 6.00
C LYS A 266 4.11 20.00 5.03
N ALA A 267 4.72 20.25 3.86
CA ALA A 267 3.93 20.85 2.77
C ALA A 267 4.22 20.34 1.36
N ASP A 268 5.46 20.27 0.88
CA ASP A 268 5.69 20.01 -0.55
C ASP A 268 6.75 18.93 -0.81
N ILE A 269 6.45 17.66 -0.47
CA ILE A 269 7.27 16.49 -0.90
C ILE A 269 6.67 15.84 -2.17
N GLN A 270 6.09 16.62 -3.06
CA GLN A 270 6.06 16.25 -4.48
C GLN A 270 7.18 17.06 -5.14
N ASP A 271 8.17 16.38 -5.72
CA ASP A 271 9.33 16.93 -6.47
C ASP A 271 10.61 17.32 -5.69
N ALA A 272 10.78 16.94 -4.42
CA ALA A 272 12.04 17.18 -3.70
C ALA A 272 13.22 16.33 -4.24
N GLY A 273 14.25 16.99 -4.78
CA GLY A 273 15.52 16.36 -5.21
C GLY A 273 16.67 16.69 -4.27
N LEU A 274 17.46 15.68 -3.89
CA LEU A 274 18.70 15.87 -3.12
C LEU A 274 19.89 15.96 -4.08
N LEU A 275 20.63 17.08 -4.10
CA LEU A 275 21.87 17.20 -4.85
C LEU A 275 23.07 17.05 -3.91
N PHE A 276 24.06 16.24 -4.28
CA PHE A 276 25.30 16.10 -3.53
C PHE A 276 26.48 16.60 -4.38
N HIS A 277 27.29 17.48 -3.78
CA HIS A 277 28.55 18.00 -4.31
C HIS A 277 29.71 17.52 -3.43
N LYS A 278 30.78 16.99 -4.02
CA LYS A 278 32.01 16.74 -3.26
C LYS A 278 32.82 18.04 -3.17
N VAL A 279 33.35 18.37 -1.99
CA VAL A 279 34.31 19.46 -1.84
C VAL A 279 35.71 18.85 -1.83
N SER A 280 36.35 18.73 -3.00
CA SER A 280 37.80 18.51 -3.06
C SER A 280 38.51 19.86 -3.03
N ARG A 281 39.75 19.88 -2.52
CA ARG A 281 40.64 21.06 -2.55
C ARG A 281 41.04 21.49 -3.97
N GLU A 282 40.76 20.66 -4.97
CA GLU A 282 41.14 20.88 -6.36
C GLU A 282 39.98 20.41 -7.26
N GLY A 283 39.38 21.33 -8.01
CA GLY A 283 38.61 21.06 -9.24
C GLY A 283 37.25 20.36 -9.12
N SER A 284 36.24 20.91 -9.80
CA SER A 284 34.85 20.46 -9.88
C SER A 284 34.66 19.00 -10.35
N LEU A 285 33.74 18.28 -9.70
CA LEU A 285 33.14 17.03 -10.22
C LEU A 285 31.62 17.01 -9.99
N GLU A 286 30.94 16.34 -10.92
CA GLU A 286 29.51 16.35 -11.24
C GLU A 286 28.52 16.08 -10.09
N ASN A 287 27.32 16.66 -10.24
CA ASN A 287 26.19 16.60 -9.32
C ASN A 287 25.60 15.19 -9.21
N LEU A 288 25.66 14.56 -8.04
CA LEU A 288 24.84 13.37 -7.78
C LEU A 288 23.44 13.83 -7.35
N ARG A 289 22.44 13.72 -8.23
CA ARG A 289 21.03 14.03 -7.92
C ARG A 289 20.30 12.74 -7.55
N VAL A 290 19.75 12.68 -6.34
CA VAL A 290 18.96 11.54 -5.85
C VAL A 290 17.51 11.99 -5.63
N THR A 291 16.57 11.36 -6.34
CA THR A 291 15.13 11.63 -6.24
C THR A 291 14.48 10.64 -5.26
N LEU A 292 13.82 11.13 -4.21
CA LEU A 292 13.02 10.29 -3.31
C LEU A 292 11.69 9.95 -4.00
N PRO A 293 11.13 8.71 -3.88
CA PRO A 293 11.35 7.71 -2.83
C PRO A 293 12.09 6.42 -3.27
N GLN A 294 12.87 6.44 -4.36
CA GLN A 294 13.42 5.21 -4.96
C GLN A 294 14.91 4.95 -4.66
N ILE A 295 15.30 4.80 -3.39
CA ILE A 295 16.68 4.41 -3.06
C ILE A 295 16.75 2.98 -2.50
N PRO A 296 17.35 2.01 -3.21
CA PRO A 296 17.55 0.65 -2.70
C PRO A 296 18.35 0.65 -1.40
N GLY A 297 17.80 0.06 -0.34
CA GLY A 297 18.46 -0.07 0.97
C GLY A 297 18.18 1.04 1.98
N ALA A 298 17.51 2.12 1.58
CA ALA A 298 16.97 3.09 2.52
C ALA A 298 15.52 2.72 2.88
N VAL A 299 15.26 2.38 4.14
CA VAL A 299 13.89 2.09 4.60
C VAL A 299 13.25 3.41 5.03
N ALA A 300 12.38 3.94 4.18
CA ALA A 300 11.44 4.98 4.58
C ALA A 300 10.37 4.33 5.46
N ALA A 301 10.38 4.63 6.75
CA ALA A 301 9.36 4.20 7.70
C ALA A 301 8.72 5.44 8.30
N ARG A 302 7.39 5.49 8.26
CA ARG A 302 6.63 6.49 8.98
C ARG A 302 6.54 6.09 10.45
N VAL A 303 6.65 7.05 11.35
CA VAL A 303 6.32 6.86 12.76
C VAL A 303 5.47 8.06 13.10
N GLU A 304 4.18 7.82 13.27
CA GLU A 304 3.11 8.82 13.35
C GLU A 304 3.08 9.66 12.07
N ASP A 305 3.95 10.64 11.98
CA ASP A 305 3.56 11.90 11.44
C ASP A 305 4.78 12.57 10.71
N ARG A 306 5.95 11.91 10.73
CA ARG A 306 7.17 12.29 10.00
C ARG A 306 7.55 11.25 8.95
N LEU A 307 8.15 11.66 7.83
CA LEU A 307 8.90 10.76 6.94
C LEU A 307 10.30 10.51 7.52
N SER A 308 10.65 9.24 7.77
CA SER A 308 11.95 8.88 8.32
C SER A 308 12.70 7.92 7.40
N ILE A 309 13.81 8.38 6.83
CA ILE A 309 14.66 7.58 5.93
C ILE A 309 15.80 6.97 6.74
N LYS A 310 15.75 5.65 6.99
CA LYS A 310 16.82 4.88 7.66
C LYS A 310 17.79 4.32 6.62
N GLY A 311 19.09 4.29 6.93
CA GLY A 311 20.11 3.70 6.04
C GLY A 311 20.67 4.68 4.99
N LEU A 312 20.34 5.97 5.08
CA LEU A 312 20.82 6.99 4.14
C LEU A 312 22.35 7.12 4.13
N GLY A 313 23.02 7.02 5.28
CA GLY A 313 24.49 7.07 5.35
C GLY A 313 25.18 5.86 4.72
N SER A 314 24.64 4.65 4.88
CA SER A 314 25.15 3.46 4.19
C SER A 314 24.94 3.55 2.69
N VAL A 315 23.79 4.08 2.26
CA VAL A 315 23.48 4.32 0.84
C VAL A 315 24.42 5.36 0.22
N LEU A 316 24.64 6.48 0.90
CA LEU A 316 25.56 7.52 0.44
C LEU A 316 26.99 7.01 0.38
N LYS A 317 27.42 6.27 1.41
CA LYS A 317 28.72 5.62 1.45
C LYS A 317 28.89 4.63 0.30
N THR A 318 27.94 3.72 0.09
CA THR A 318 27.98 2.75 -1.02
C THR A 318 27.94 3.44 -2.38
N ALA A 319 27.15 4.50 -2.57
CA ALA A 319 27.12 5.26 -3.82
C ALA A 319 28.48 5.93 -4.11
N LEU A 320 29.13 6.52 -3.09
CA LEU A 320 30.44 7.14 -3.21
C LEU A 320 31.55 6.10 -3.47
N GLU A 321 31.48 4.94 -2.80
CA GLU A 321 32.42 3.82 -2.96
C GLU A 321 32.27 3.13 -4.34
N THR A 322 31.05 2.97 -4.85
CA THR A 322 30.77 2.33 -6.15
C THR A 322 31.29 3.17 -7.32
N GLU A 323 31.36 4.50 -7.17
CA GLU A 323 32.00 5.40 -8.13
C GLU A 323 33.51 5.58 -7.90
N GLY A 324 34.13 4.80 -7.01
CA GLY A 324 35.57 4.84 -6.74
C GLY A 324 36.05 6.09 -5.99
N ARG A 325 35.18 6.76 -5.22
CA ARG A 325 35.48 8.03 -4.55
C ARG A 325 35.67 7.84 -3.03
N ASP A 326 36.64 8.55 -2.46
CA ASP A 326 36.91 8.56 -1.00
C ASP A 326 35.76 9.17 -0.18
N SER A 327 35.50 8.60 0.99
CA SER A 327 34.42 8.84 1.97
C SER A 327 34.49 10.18 2.74
N SER A 328 35.20 11.16 2.19
CA SER A 328 35.37 12.50 2.79
C SER A 328 34.02 13.26 2.95
N PRO A 329 33.95 14.35 3.74
CA PRO A 329 32.72 15.11 3.94
C PRO A 329 32.12 15.60 2.62
N VAL A 330 30.82 15.37 2.43
CA VAL A 330 30.09 15.73 1.21
C VAL A 330 29.26 16.98 1.48
N ARG A 331 29.24 17.92 0.53
CA ARG A 331 28.37 19.09 0.55
C ARG A 331 27.02 18.69 -0.04
N MET A 332 26.00 18.62 0.79
CA MET A 332 24.62 18.36 0.41
C MET A 332 23.94 19.69 0.09
N GLU A 333 23.40 19.82 -1.12
CA GLU A 333 22.54 20.92 -1.53
C GLU A 333 21.10 20.42 -1.66
N MET A 334 20.20 21.03 -0.90
CA MET A 334 18.77 20.75 -0.92
C MET A 334 18.05 22.00 -1.40
N GLU A 335 17.17 21.83 -2.38
CA GLU A 335 16.25 22.88 -2.79
C GLU A 335 14.87 22.52 -2.21
N LEU A 336 14.37 23.36 -1.31
CA LEU A 336 13.13 23.14 -0.58
C LEU A 336 12.16 24.29 -0.90
N VAL A 337 10.93 23.98 -1.30
CA VAL A 337 9.80 24.90 -1.18
C VAL A 337 9.18 24.57 0.18
N ALA A 338 9.43 25.40 1.18
CA ALA A 338 9.12 25.06 2.56
C ALA A 338 8.02 25.95 3.13
N THR A 339 7.17 25.36 3.98
CA THR A 339 6.28 26.08 4.89
C THR A 339 6.47 25.54 6.32
N GLU A 340 7.65 25.70 6.93
CA GLU A 340 7.83 26.03 8.37
C GLU A 340 9.03 25.40 9.13
N LYS A 341 9.58 24.20 8.85
CA LYS A 341 10.68 23.63 9.70
C LYS A 341 11.57 22.50 9.11
N LEU A 342 12.88 22.49 9.42
CA LEU A 342 13.88 21.43 9.09
C LEU A 342 14.85 21.12 10.26
N VAL A 343 15.18 19.82 10.52
CA VAL A 343 16.08 19.36 11.62
C VAL A 343 16.97 18.16 11.22
N LEU A 344 18.28 18.16 11.55
CA LEU A 344 19.28 17.10 11.20
C LEU A 344 20.04 16.51 12.42
N SER A 345 19.94 15.22 12.80
CA SER A 345 20.52 14.68 14.08
C SER A 345 21.63 13.62 14.02
N GLY A 346 22.55 13.61 15.02
CA GLY A 346 23.61 12.57 15.26
C GLY A 346 23.60 11.95 16.69
N PRO A 347 24.40 10.89 16.98
CA PRO A 347 24.30 10.11 18.22
C PRO A 347 24.93 10.76 19.46
N ASN A 348 24.22 10.70 20.60
CA ASN A 348 24.72 11.07 21.94
C ASN A 348 25.62 9.96 22.51
N TYR A 349 26.85 10.31 22.93
CA TYR A 349 27.91 9.35 23.29
C TYR A 349 27.97 8.91 24.76
N LYS A 350 26.92 9.09 25.58
CA LYS A 350 27.02 8.85 27.04
C LYS A 350 26.00 7.91 27.69
N GLU A 351 25.13 7.22 26.96
CA GLU A 351 24.23 6.21 27.56
C GLU A 351 24.10 4.93 26.72
N LYS A 352 24.00 3.77 27.39
CA LYS A 352 23.68 2.47 26.74
C LYS A 352 22.35 2.59 25.97
N PRO A 353 22.23 2.02 24.76
CA PRO A 353 21.18 2.39 23.81
C PRO A 353 19.80 1.87 24.24
N LYS A 354 19.07 2.63 25.05
CA LYS A 354 17.60 2.58 25.08
C LYS A 354 17.10 3.47 23.94
N ARG A 355 16.27 2.91 23.06
CA ARG A 355 15.76 3.53 21.83
C ARG A 355 15.16 4.92 22.11
N ALA A 356 15.86 5.99 21.77
CA ALA A 356 15.29 7.34 21.72
C ALA A 356 14.57 7.52 20.38
N GLY A 357 13.23 7.54 20.42
CA GLY A 357 12.36 7.89 19.30
C GLY A 357 11.92 9.36 19.37
N PHE A 358 11.70 9.99 18.22
CA PHE A 358 11.13 11.34 18.08
C PHE A 358 10.02 11.31 16.99
N ALA A 359 8.94 12.08 17.16
CA ALA A 359 7.68 12.17 16.37
C ALA A 359 7.21 13.65 16.09
N VAL A 360 6.58 13.99 14.95
CA VAL A 360 6.04 15.32 14.41
C VAL A 360 5.08 15.09 13.26
N ASP A 361 4.00 15.89 13.11
CA ASP A 361 2.70 15.60 12.46
C ASP A 361 2.51 15.45 10.92
N ILE A 362 2.09 14.29 10.36
CA ILE A 362 1.67 14.09 8.96
C ILE A 362 0.21 14.44 8.90
N THR A 363 -0.14 15.26 7.90
CA THR A 363 -1.54 15.51 7.58
C THR A 363 -2.09 14.21 7.06
N LYS A 364 -3.11 13.71 7.74
CA LYS A 364 -4.08 12.83 7.09
C LYS A 364 -4.53 13.57 5.83
N HIS A 365 -4.05 13.18 4.65
CA HIS A 365 -4.69 13.62 3.43
C HIS A 365 -6.12 13.09 3.48
N PRO A 366 -7.12 13.87 3.03
CA PRO A 366 -8.49 13.37 2.96
C PRO A 366 -8.49 12.05 2.19
N SER A 367 -8.68 10.95 2.90
CA SER A 367 -8.83 9.62 2.31
C SER A 367 -10.33 9.39 2.16
N ALA A 368 -10.71 8.92 0.98
CA ALA A 368 -12.11 8.65 0.73
C ALA A 368 -12.54 7.37 1.45
N ALA A 369 -13.70 7.41 2.08
CA ALA A 369 -14.46 6.20 2.35
C ALA A 369 -15.00 5.69 1.00
N LEU A 370 -14.47 4.57 0.52
CA LEU A 370 -14.77 4.10 -0.84
C LEU A 370 -15.90 3.09 -0.88
N PHE A 371 -16.02 2.30 0.17
CA PHE A 371 -16.88 1.13 0.20
C PHE A 371 -17.73 1.10 1.48
N GLU A 372 -19.00 0.75 1.29
CA GLU A 372 -19.94 0.49 2.38
C GLU A 372 -20.42 -0.96 2.33
N SER A 373 -20.69 -1.55 3.49
CA SER A 373 -21.29 -2.88 3.55
C SER A 373 -22.78 -2.79 3.20
N PRO A 374 -23.33 -3.69 2.36
CA PRO A 374 -24.78 -3.74 2.12
C PRO A 374 -25.59 -4.04 3.38
N VAL A 375 -25.01 -4.78 4.33
CA VAL A 375 -25.64 -5.17 5.60
C VAL A 375 -24.89 -4.51 6.74
N LYS A 376 -25.61 -3.84 7.64
CA LYS A 376 -25.07 -3.12 8.80
C LYS A 376 -25.37 -3.86 10.10
N ILE A 377 -24.45 -3.79 11.05
CA ILE A 377 -24.60 -4.41 12.37
C ILE A 377 -25.58 -3.56 13.19
N ARG A 378 -26.55 -4.20 13.84
CA ARG A 378 -27.62 -3.55 14.61
C ARG A 378 -27.72 -4.15 16.01
N PRO A 379 -27.95 -3.34 17.06
CA PRO A 379 -28.18 -3.86 18.40
C PRO A 379 -29.31 -4.89 18.45
N GLY A 380 -29.10 -5.98 19.19
CA GLY A 380 -30.11 -7.05 19.37
C GLY A 380 -30.43 -7.87 18.12
N VAL A 381 -29.67 -7.72 17.03
CA VAL A 381 -29.81 -8.56 15.82
C VAL A 381 -28.60 -9.48 15.71
N TYR A 382 -28.85 -10.75 15.40
CA TYR A 382 -27.82 -11.78 15.36
C TYR A 382 -27.83 -12.51 14.01
N THR A 383 -26.67 -13.04 13.66
CA THR A 383 -26.53 -13.90 12.48
C THR A 383 -27.20 -15.25 12.75
N THR A 384 -27.90 -15.78 11.75
CA THR A 384 -28.55 -17.10 11.80
C THR A 384 -28.33 -17.85 10.49
N SER A 385 -28.40 -19.17 10.53
CA SER A 385 -28.42 -20.03 9.35
C SER A 385 -29.87 -20.39 9.02
N ARG A 386 -30.34 -20.06 7.81
CA ARG A 386 -31.71 -20.38 7.34
C ARG A 386 -31.66 -20.78 5.87
N ASN A 387 -32.36 -21.85 5.51
CA ASN A 387 -32.49 -22.34 4.13
C ASN A 387 -31.14 -22.48 3.40
N GLY A 388 -30.09 -22.90 4.12
CA GLY A 388 -28.75 -23.06 3.56
C GLY A 388 -27.97 -21.77 3.34
N HIS A 389 -28.38 -20.63 3.92
CA HIS A 389 -27.66 -19.36 3.80
C HIS A 389 -27.53 -18.63 5.13
N LEU A 390 -26.56 -17.71 5.20
CA LEU A 390 -26.41 -16.80 6.33
C LEU A 390 -27.42 -15.64 6.22
N TYR A 391 -28.01 -15.29 7.35
CA TYR A 391 -28.90 -14.14 7.47
C TYR A 391 -28.56 -13.31 8.69
N TYR A 392 -28.59 -11.98 8.54
CA TYR A 392 -28.53 -11.04 9.63
C TYR A 392 -29.88 -10.34 9.80
N GLY A 393 -30.67 -10.75 10.80
CA GLY A 393 -32.09 -10.40 10.85
C GLY A 393 -32.84 -11.00 9.67
N ASN A 394 -33.39 -10.18 8.78
CA ASN A 394 -34.11 -10.63 7.57
C ASN A 394 -33.27 -10.50 6.29
N GLU A 395 -32.07 -9.94 6.37
CA GLU A 395 -31.22 -9.69 5.21
C GLU A 395 -30.27 -10.87 4.99
N ARG A 396 -30.14 -11.33 3.75
CA ARG A 396 -29.14 -12.33 3.38
C ARG A 396 -27.74 -11.72 3.59
N LEU A 397 -26.91 -12.39 4.37
CA LEU A 397 -25.55 -11.94 4.67
C LEU A 397 -24.56 -12.68 3.77
N ARG A 398 -23.88 -11.94 2.88
CA ARG A 398 -22.65 -12.41 2.23
C ARG A 398 -21.45 -11.70 2.83
N ILE A 399 -20.36 -12.44 3.03
CA ILE A 399 -19.14 -11.94 3.67
C ILE A 399 -17.96 -12.06 2.71
N TRP A 400 -17.37 -10.93 2.37
CA TRP A 400 -16.09 -10.82 1.68
C TRP A 400 -15.08 -10.28 2.69
N GLY A 401 -14.25 -11.18 3.22
CA GLY A 401 -13.41 -10.90 4.37
C GLY A 401 -11.94 -11.22 4.15
N SER A 402 -11.15 -10.81 5.13
CA SER A 402 -9.74 -11.15 5.24
C SER A 402 -9.43 -11.57 6.67
N LEU A 403 -8.18 -11.92 6.96
CA LEU A 403 -7.75 -12.27 8.31
C LEU A 403 -6.35 -11.73 8.58
N GLY A 404 -6.09 -11.45 9.86
CA GLY A 404 -4.81 -10.95 10.34
C GLY A 404 -4.94 -9.72 11.23
N TYR A 405 -4.04 -8.75 11.05
CA TYR A 405 -3.91 -7.57 11.91
C TYR A 405 -3.58 -6.31 11.10
N GLY A 406 -4.27 -5.22 11.37
CA GLY A 406 -3.95 -3.92 10.79
C GLY A 406 -5.04 -2.88 11.02
N ASN A 407 -4.87 -1.71 10.41
CA ASN A 407 -5.82 -0.61 10.49
C ASN A 407 -7.20 -1.01 9.90
N ILE A 408 -8.24 -1.03 10.74
CA ILE A 408 -9.59 -1.48 10.37
C ILE A 408 -10.29 -0.52 9.40
N GLU A 409 -10.02 0.80 9.50
CA GLU A 409 -10.49 1.79 8.51
C GLU A 409 -9.98 1.42 7.11
N ARG A 410 -8.71 1.05 7.01
CA ARG A 410 -8.13 0.63 5.73
C ARG A 410 -8.76 -0.67 5.24
N ILE A 411 -8.95 -1.66 6.12
CA ILE A 411 -9.61 -2.93 5.75
C ILE A 411 -11.00 -2.68 5.14
N LYS A 412 -11.82 -1.82 5.76
CA LYS A 412 -13.11 -1.40 5.19
C LYS A 412 -12.93 -0.76 3.81
N ASN A 413 -11.96 0.15 3.68
CA ASN A 413 -11.67 0.84 2.43
C ASN A 413 -11.01 -0.02 1.34
N MET A 414 -10.57 -1.24 1.65
CA MET A 414 -10.18 -2.25 0.65
C MET A 414 -11.39 -3.06 0.15
N GLY A 415 -12.59 -2.77 0.63
CA GLY A 415 -13.82 -3.39 0.18
C GLY A 415 -14.24 -4.63 0.96
N PHE A 416 -13.59 -4.94 2.09
CA PHE A 416 -13.98 -6.04 2.96
C PHE A 416 -15.14 -5.65 3.91
N ASN A 417 -16.04 -6.59 4.15
CA ASN A 417 -17.09 -6.50 5.20
C ASN A 417 -17.01 -7.65 6.21
N GLY A 418 -15.94 -8.45 6.16
CA GLY A 418 -15.69 -9.56 7.07
C GLY A 418 -14.26 -9.60 7.60
N TRP A 419 -14.11 -10.12 8.82
CA TRP A 419 -12.81 -10.42 9.40
C TRP A 419 -12.82 -11.76 10.12
N ARG A 420 -11.87 -12.64 9.82
CA ARG A 420 -11.63 -13.84 10.61
C ARG A 420 -10.62 -13.51 11.70
N LEU A 421 -11.10 -13.36 12.93
CA LEU A 421 -10.35 -12.76 14.04
C LEU A 421 -9.56 -13.83 14.79
N TRP A 422 -8.21 -13.76 14.74
CA TRP A 422 -7.26 -14.71 15.32
C TRP A 422 -6.44 -14.14 16.48
N PRO A 423 -6.97 -14.10 17.70
CA PRO A 423 -6.22 -13.62 18.87
C PRO A 423 -5.31 -14.69 19.47
N VAL A 424 -4.28 -14.26 20.22
CA VAL A 424 -3.34 -15.15 20.91
C VAL A 424 -3.71 -15.28 22.40
N LEU A 425 -4.88 -15.86 22.68
CA LEU A 425 -5.44 -15.95 24.04
C LEU A 425 -4.71 -16.92 24.97
N SER A 426 -3.75 -17.71 24.46
CA SER A 426 -2.89 -18.54 25.31
C SER A 426 -2.07 -17.71 26.30
N LYS A 427 -1.77 -16.45 25.97
CA LYS A 427 -1.07 -15.50 26.85
C LYS A 427 -1.97 -14.84 27.90
N SER A 428 -3.27 -15.08 27.84
CA SER A 428 -4.23 -14.63 28.84
C SER A 428 -4.27 -15.54 30.07
N TYR A 429 -3.46 -16.58 30.08
CA TYR A 429 -3.26 -17.49 31.22
C TYR A 429 -1.95 -17.19 31.93
N GLY A 430 -1.95 -17.30 33.25
CA GLY A 430 -0.76 -17.17 34.09
C GLY A 430 -0.77 -18.15 35.26
N ASP A 431 0.16 -17.99 36.21
CA ASP A 431 0.25 -18.89 37.37
C ASP A 431 -1.03 -18.91 38.21
N ALA A 432 -1.73 -17.78 38.32
CA ALA A 432 -3.02 -17.71 39.00
C ALA A 432 -4.12 -18.53 38.30
N SER A 433 -3.99 -18.78 36.99
CA SER A 433 -4.93 -19.58 36.22
C SER A 433 -4.80 -21.08 36.48
N VAL A 434 -3.70 -21.55 37.08
CA VAL A 434 -3.44 -22.99 37.25
C VAL A 434 -4.58 -23.66 38.03
N THR A 435 -4.98 -23.06 39.15
CA THR A 435 -5.96 -23.65 40.08
C THR A 435 -7.41 -23.49 39.64
N THR A 436 -7.74 -22.42 38.90
CA THR A 436 -9.13 -22.12 38.50
C THR A 436 -9.40 -22.40 37.01
N GLY A 437 -8.36 -22.42 36.18
CA GLY A 437 -8.47 -22.45 34.73
C GLY A 437 -8.99 -21.15 34.11
N GLU A 438 -9.13 -20.07 34.88
CA GLU A 438 -9.67 -18.77 34.42
C GLU A 438 -8.60 -17.91 33.75
N PHE A 439 -9.03 -16.99 32.87
CA PHE A 439 -8.11 -15.97 32.36
C PHE A 439 -7.61 -15.08 33.49
N ALA A 440 -6.37 -14.59 33.36
CA ALA A 440 -5.89 -13.50 34.17
C ALA A 440 -6.80 -12.28 33.99
N PRO A 441 -7.07 -11.49 35.06
CA PRO A 441 -7.84 -10.26 34.94
C PRO A 441 -7.22 -9.33 33.89
N SER A 442 -8.07 -8.70 33.07
CA SER A 442 -7.67 -7.68 32.10
C SER A 442 -8.49 -6.41 32.35
N THR A 443 -7.86 -5.26 32.13
CA THR A 443 -8.45 -3.94 32.24
C THR A 443 -8.28 -3.18 30.93
N LYS A 444 -9.29 -2.38 30.59
CA LYS A 444 -9.30 -1.56 29.37
C LYS A 444 -8.02 -0.72 29.25
N GLY A 445 -7.31 -0.87 28.15
CA GLY A 445 -6.07 -0.15 27.83
C GLY A 445 -4.80 -0.73 28.48
N ASP A 446 -4.85 -1.92 29.08
CA ASP A 446 -3.67 -2.58 29.65
C ASP A 446 -2.70 -3.14 28.59
N GLY A 447 -3.12 -3.20 27.32
CA GLY A 447 -2.29 -3.69 26.22
C GLY A 447 -2.03 -5.20 26.25
N GLY A 448 -2.72 -5.95 27.12
CA GLY A 448 -2.75 -7.41 27.14
C GLY A 448 -3.44 -7.99 25.91
N GLU A 449 -3.33 -9.30 25.70
CA GLU A 449 -3.93 -9.94 24.52
C GLU A 449 -5.46 -9.92 24.52
N LEU A 450 -6.09 -9.99 25.71
CA LEU A 450 -7.55 -9.80 25.85
C LEU A 450 -7.96 -8.38 25.48
N ASP A 451 -7.29 -7.37 26.04
CA ASP A 451 -7.56 -5.96 25.74
C ASP A 451 -7.41 -5.63 24.25
N LYS A 452 -6.35 -6.13 23.60
CA LYS A 452 -6.17 -5.99 22.14
C LYS A 452 -7.30 -6.63 21.34
N MET A 453 -7.72 -7.84 21.71
CA MET A 453 -8.84 -8.52 21.09
C MET A 453 -10.14 -7.72 21.26
N ASP A 454 -10.38 -7.22 22.48
CA ASP A 454 -11.56 -6.44 22.83
C ASP A 454 -11.65 -5.14 22.05
N ALA A 455 -10.55 -4.39 21.99
CA ALA A 455 -10.44 -3.17 21.22
C ALA A 455 -10.64 -3.41 19.72
N MET A 456 -9.99 -4.45 19.18
CA MET A 456 -10.11 -4.81 17.77
C MET A 456 -11.53 -5.23 17.40
N PHE A 457 -12.18 -6.05 18.23
CA PHE A 457 -13.56 -6.46 18.02
C PHE A 457 -14.51 -5.25 18.03
N ALA A 458 -14.35 -4.35 19.00
CA ALA A 458 -15.16 -3.14 19.08
C ALA A 458 -14.97 -2.25 17.85
N GLU A 459 -13.74 -2.12 17.34
CA GLU A 459 -13.46 -1.34 16.12
C GLU A 459 -14.10 -1.98 14.88
N LEU A 460 -13.95 -3.29 14.69
CA LEU A 460 -14.59 -4.06 13.62
C LEU A 460 -16.12 -3.85 13.62
N LYS A 461 -16.74 -4.02 14.79
CA LYS A 461 -18.18 -3.83 14.99
C LYS A 461 -18.63 -2.42 14.66
N SER A 462 -17.89 -1.39 15.10
CA SER A 462 -18.21 0.02 14.84
C SER A 462 -18.18 0.41 13.36
N ARG A 463 -17.58 -0.45 12.51
CA ARG A 463 -17.37 -0.23 11.08
C ARG A 463 -18.17 -1.19 10.20
N ASP A 464 -19.15 -1.89 10.78
CA ASP A 464 -20.00 -2.88 10.08
C ASP A 464 -19.21 -4.05 9.48
N ILE A 465 -18.13 -4.49 10.14
CA ILE A 465 -17.34 -5.66 9.73
C ILE A 465 -17.73 -6.86 10.58
N PHE A 466 -18.28 -7.89 9.94
CA PHE A 466 -18.71 -9.13 10.59
C PHE A 466 -17.52 -10.03 10.93
N VAL A 467 -17.62 -10.74 12.05
CA VAL A 467 -16.52 -11.56 12.58
C VAL A 467 -16.78 -13.06 12.41
N MET A 468 -15.84 -13.78 11.80
CA MET A 468 -15.66 -15.21 12.03
C MET A 468 -14.71 -15.38 13.21
N ALA A 469 -15.23 -15.94 14.30
CA ALA A 469 -14.65 -15.91 15.63
C ALA A 469 -13.90 -17.22 15.94
N THR A 470 -12.57 -17.19 16.00
CA THR A 470 -11.71 -18.36 16.27
C THR A 470 -11.36 -18.53 17.76
N GLN A 471 -11.90 -17.66 18.61
CA GLN A 471 -11.55 -17.58 20.03
C GLN A 471 -11.89 -18.85 20.81
N LEU A 472 -12.80 -19.69 20.33
CA LEU A 472 -13.20 -20.91 21.04
C LEU A 472 -12.19 -22.06 20.91
N MET A 473 -11.14 -21.88 20.10
CA MET A 473 -10.20 -22.93 19.71
C MET A 473 -9.05 -23.21 20.70
N GLY A 474 -8.93 -22.43 21.78
CA GLY A 474 -7.81 -22.55 22.72
C GLY A 474 -8.02 -23.54 23.86
N ILE A 475 -6.97 -23.71 24.66
CA ILE A 475 -6.98 -24.22 26.04
C ILE A 475 -5.91 -23.45 26.84
N MET A 476 -5.88 -23.63 28.16
CA MET A 476 -4.74 -23.21 28.96
C MET A 476 -3.45 -23.89 28.48
N PRO A 477 -2.33 -23.16 28.31
CA PRO A 477 -1.05 -23.72 27.89
C PRO A 477 -0.67 -24.99 28.65
N LEU A 478 -0.13 -25.99 27.92
CA LEU A 478 0.15 -27.31 28.50
C LEU A 478 1.14 -27.25 29.67
N ASP A 479 2.11 -26.35 29.64
CA ASP A 479 3.08 -26.13 30.72
C ASP A 479 2.40 -25.75 32.03
N LEU A 480 1.35 -24.92 31.98
CA LEU A 480 0.51 -24.59 33.13
C LEU A 480 -0.46 -25.73 33.47
N LEU A 481 -1.12 -26.32 32.46
CA LEU A 481 -2.13 -27.37 32.64
C LEU A 481 -1.59 -28.63 33.32
N THR A 482 -0.29 -28.89 33.21
CA THR A 482 0.41 -30.05 33.77
C THR A 482 1.15 -29.75 35.07
N LYS A 483 1.04 -28.53 35.63
CA LYS A 483 1.52 -28.23 36.99
C LYS A 483 0.69 -28.96 38.04
N ASP A 484 1.32 -29.31 39.14
CA ASP A 484 0.58 -29.82 40.32
C ASP A 484 -0.37 -28.74 40.84
N GLY A 485 -1.57 -29.13 41.24
CA GLY A 485 -2.63 -28.20 41.64
C GLY A 485 -3.39 -27.56 40.47
N SER A 486 -3.10 -27.96 39.23
CA SER A 486 -3.93 -27.62 38.06
C SER A 486 -5.39 -28.04 38.29
N PHE A 487 -6.37 -27.27 37.80
CA PHE A 487 -7.78 -27.60 37.95
C PHE A 487 -8.20 -28.94 37.28
N VAL A 488 -7.35 -29.49 36.40
CA VAL A 488 -7.52 -30.84 35.81
C VAL A 488 -6.64 -31.91 36.45
N SER A 489 -5.89 -31.56 37.52
CA SER A 489 -4.98 -32.47 38.22
C SER A 489 -5.71 -33.43 39.16
N GLY A 490 -5.02 -34.49 39.58
CA GLY A 490 -5.55 -35.56 40.44
C GLY A 490 -5.89 -36.82 39.65
N GLY A 491 -6.33 -37.87 40.36
CA GLY A 491 -6.57 -39.21 39.79
C GLY A 491 -5.31 -40.09 39.72
N ALA A 492 -5.50 -41.41 39.72
CA ALA A 492 -4.39 -42.37 39.73
C ALA A 492 -3.54 -42.36 38.46
N ASP A 493 -4.09 -41.84 37.35
CA ASP A 493 -3.46 -41.79 36.03
C ASP A 493 -2.74 -40.44 35.74
N TRP A 494 -2.65 -39.54 36.73
CA TRP A 494 -2.10 -38.19 36.55
C TRP A 494 -0.68 -38.18 35.97
N GLU A 495 0.24 -38.97 36.54
CA GLU A 495 1.63 -39.02 36.09
C GLU A 495 1.76 -39.57 34.67
N GLU A 496 0.97 -40.59 34.34
CA GLU A 496 0.96 -41.19 33.01
C GLU A 496 0.40 -40.20 31.98
N TRP A 497 -0.70 -39.51 32.32
CA TRP A 497 -1.28 -38.47 31.47
C TRP A 497 -0.30 -37.32 31.22
N ARG A 498 0.38 -36.82 32.27
CA ARG A 498 1.40 -35.74 32.12
C ARG A 498 2.53 -36.15 31.19
N LYS A 499 3.00 -37.39 31.31
CA LYS A 499 4.04 -37.94 30.44
C LYS A 499 3.53 -38.07 28.99
N ALA A 500 2.33 -38.59 28.80
CA ALA A 500 1.72 -38.80 27.49
C ALA A 500 1.45 -37.48 26.74
N VAL A 501 0.84 -36.49 27.39
CA VAL A 501 0.45 -35.22 26.75
C VAL A 501 1.67 -34.36 26.37
N ARG A 502 2.81 -34.52 27.06
CA ARG A 502 4.08 -33.82 26.77
C ARG A 502 5.02 -34.61 25.85
N GLN A 503 4.64 -35.80 25.40
CA GLN A 503 5.49 -36.59 24.53
C GLN A 503 5.72 -35.86 23.19
N LYS A 504 6.97 -35.85 22.72
CA LYS A 504 7.36 -35.18 21.47
C LYS A 504 6.60 -35.79 20.29
N GLY A 505 6.06 -34.93 19.43
CA GLY A 505 5.31 -35.33 18.23
C GLY A 505 3.83 -35.63 18.47
N VAL A 506 3.33 -35.51 19.71
CA VAL A 506 1.91 -35.65 20.02
C VAL A 506 1.15 -34.38 19.64
N ASN A 507 0.06 -34.55 18.90
CA ASN A 507 -0.92 -33.50 18.72
C ASN A 507 -2.00 -33.63 19.81
N TRP A 508 -1.81 -32.90 20.92
CA TRP A 508 -2.74 -32.93 22.05
C TRP A 508 -4.16 -32.47 21.67
N GLN A 509 -4.34 -31.62 20.65
CA GLN A 509 -5.68 -31.20 20.21
C GLN A 509 -6.47 -32.40 19.70
N ARG A 510 -5.84 -33.28 18.92
CA ARG A 510 -6.48 -34.53 18.45
C ARG A 510 -6.67 -35.56 19.57
N CYS A 511 -5.77 -35.60 20.55
CA CYS A 511 -5.96 -36.42 21.74
C CYS A 511 -7.17 -35.96 22.59
N GLY A 512 -7.55 -34.67 22.51
CA GLY A 512 -8.72 -34.12 23.20
C GLY A 512 -10.06 -34.76 22.83
N PHE A 513 -10.14 -35.46 21.70
CA PHE A 513 -11.33 -36.22 21.30
C PHE A 513 -11.55 -37.47 22.16
N VAL A 514 -10.49 -38.00 22.78
CA VAL A 514 -10.54 -39.22 23.60
C VAL A 514 -10.21 -38.97 25.08
N ASP A 515 -9.80 -37.76 25.44
CA ASP A 515 -9.31 -37.43 26.79
C ASP A 515 -10.19 -36.40 27.52
N GLU A 516 -10.62 -36.78 28.72
CA GLU A 516 -11.56 -36.02 29.53
C GLU A 516 -10.92 -34.75 30.13
N ARG A 517 -9.61 -34.77 30.45
CA ARG A 517 -8.91 -33.58 30.99
C ARG A 517 -8.73 -32.50 29.94
N LEU A 518 -8.35 -32.89 28.71
CA LEU A 518 -8.25 -31.97 27.59
C LEU A 518 -9.62 -31.40 27.20
N LEU A 519 -10.67 -32.21 27.20
CA LEU A 519 -12.05 -31.73 26.99
C LEU A 519 -12.51 -30.75 28.08
N ALA A 520 -12.21 -31.05 29.35
CA ALA A 520 -12.50 -30.14 30.47
C ALA A 520 -11.76 -28.80 30.31
N ALA A 521 -10.47 -28.84 29.92
CA ALA A 521 -9.69 -27.64 29.65
C ALA A 521 -10.26 -26.81 28.49
N ARG A 522 -10.76 -27.48 27.45
CA ARG A 522 -11.46 -26.85 26.33
C ARG A 522 -12.75 -26.15 26.74
N LYS A 523 -13.61 -26.82 27.52
CA LYS A 523 -14.82 -26.21 28.06
C LYS A 523 -14.52 -25.01 28.95
N GLN A 524 -13.48 -25.10 29.78
CA GLN A 524 -13.08 -23.96 30.61
C GLN A 524 -12.62 -22.76 29.77
N HIS A 525 -11.85 -22.99 28.70
CA HIS A 525 -11.47 -21.93 27.77
C HIS A 525 -12.68 -21.28 27.08
N ILE A 526 -13.61 -22.09 26.57
CA ILE A 526 -14.87 -21.61 25.96
C ILE A 526 -15.66 -20.77 26.95
N ARG A 527 -15.79 -21.22 28.21
CA ARG A 527 -16.43 -20.45 29.27
C ARG A 527 -15.74 -19.11 29.44
N ASN A 528 -14.42 -19.09 29.63
CA ASN A 528 -13.67 -17.85 29.83
C ASN A 528 -13.92 -16.84 28.71
N VAL A 529 -13.90 -17.28 27.45
CA VAL A 529 -14.17 -16.41 26.29
C VAL A 529 -15.61 -15.89 26.33
N LEU A 530 -16.60 -16.79 26.42
CA LEU A 530 -18.01 -16.42 26.26
C LEU A 530 -18.55 -15.61 27.44
N THR A 531 -18.00 -15.78 28.65
CA THR A 531 -18.38 -14.99 29.82
C THR A 531 -17.59 -13.70 29.98
N HIS A 532 -16.47 -13.55 29.26
CA HIS A 532 -15.69 -12.32 29.29
C HIS A 532 -16.51 -11.13 28.77
N VAL A 533 -16.49 -10.03 29.53
CA VAL A 533 -17.15 -8.78 29.16
C VAL A 533 -16.11 -7.92 28.43
N ASN A 534 -16.36 -7.63 27.16
CA ASN A 534 -15.55 -6.71 26.40
C ASN A 534 -15.78 -5.28 26.95
N PRO A 535 -14.77 -4.62 27.55
CA PRO A 535 -14.93 -3.30 28.18
C PRO A 535 -15.10 -2.14 27.17
N TYR A 536 -14.92 -2.40 25.87
CA TYR A 536 -15.15 -1.43 24.80
C TYR A 536 -16.57 -1.48 24.26
N THR A 537 -17.24 -2.64 24.31
CA THR A 537 -18.66 -2.79 23.89
C THR A 537 -19.63 -2.86 25.07
N GLY A 538 -19.13 -3.16 26.27
CA GLY A 538 -19.93 -3.37 27.48
C GLY A 538 -20.73 -4.68 27.47
N ARG A 539 -20.40 -5.63 26.58
CA ARG A 539 -21.15 -6.88 26.40
C ARG A 539 -20.29 -8.10 26.67
N ARG A 540 -20.95 -9.18 27.10
CA ARG A 540 -20.32 -10.50 27.09
C ARG A 540 -20.13 -10.95 25.64
N TYR A 541 -19.02 -11.63 25.33
CA TYR A 541 -18.83 -12.19 23.99
C TYR A 541 -19.94 -13.13 23.55
N ALA A 542 -20.57 -13.85 24.50
CA ALA A 542 -21.74 -14.67 24.23
C ALA A 542 -22.92 -13.90 23.62
N GLU A 543 -22.98 -12.58 23.77
CA GLU A 543 -24.09 -11.71 23.37
C GLU A 543 -23.73 -10.72 22.25
N GLU A 544 -22.54 -10.84 21.65
CA GLU A 544 -22.05 -9.89 20.66
C GLU A 544 -22.78 -10.01 19.30
N GLU A 545 -23.32 -8.90 18.81
CA GLU A 545 -24.07 -8.83 17.54
C GLU A 545 -23.18 -8.94 16.28
N GLY A 546 -21.89 -8.62 16.40
CA GLY A 546 -20.96 -8.60 15.28
C GLY A 546 -20.40 -9.97 14.88
N VAL A 547 -20.65 -11.01 15.69
CA VAL A 547 -20.18 -12.37 15.36
C VAL A 547 -21.11 -13.01 14.34
N ALA A 548 -20.57 -13.34 13.18
CA ALA A 548 -21.28 -14.06 12.13
C ALA A 548 -21.17 -15.58 12.29
N ILE A 549 -20.00 -16.08 12.69
CA ILE A 549 -19.71 -17.51 12.79
C ILE A 549 -18.80 -17.76 13.98
N TRP A 550 -19.11 -18.74 14.81
CA TRP A 550 -18.21 -19.26 15.84
C TRP A 550 -17.45 -20.48 15.31
N GLU A 551 -16.13 -20.46 15.39
CA GLU A 551 -15.27 -21.55 14.95
C GLU A 551 -14.77 -22.34 16.16
N ILE A 552 -15.05 -23.66 16.19
CA ILE A 552 -14.59 -24.54 17.27
C ILE A 552 -13.16 -24.98 17.04
N ASP A 553 -12.75 -25.33 15.82
CA ASP A 553 -11.39 -25.76 15.45
C ASP A 553 -10.99 -25.29 14.05
N ASN A 554 -9.67 -25.23 13.82
CA ASN A 554 -9.04 -24.93 12.53
C ASN A 554 -8.10 -26.07 12.13
N GLU A 555 -8.39 -26.68 10.98
CA GLU A 555 -7.52 -27.65 10.29
C GLU A 555 -7.07 -28.84 11.16
N ILE A 556 -7.85 -29.16 12.19
CA ILE A 556 -7.54 -30.28 13.08
C ILE A 556 -7.58 -31.57 12.28
N GLY A 557 -8.58 -31.72 11.42
CA GLY A 557 -8.69 -32.83 10.49
C GLY A 557 -8.78 -34.18 11.19
N PHE A 558 -9.41 -34.23 12.37
CA PHE A 558 -9.45 -35.42 13.21
C PHE A 558 -9.88 -36.65 12.41
N VAL A 559 -11.04 -36.59 11.74
CA VAL A 559 -11.54 -37.70 10.93
C VAL A 559 -10.50 -38.15 9.89
N LYS A 560 -10.02 -37.24 9.03
CA LYS A 560 -9.06 -37.59 7.98
C LYS A 560 -7.76 -38.18 8.55
N ARG A 561 -7.23 -37.60 9.63
CA ARG A 561 -5.96 -38.02 10.23
C ARG A 561 -6.04 -39.37 10.94
N MET A 562 -7.16 -39.64 11.60
CA MET A 562 -7.43 -40.95 12.20
C MET A 562 -7.56 -42.02 11.12
N LEU A 563 -8.28 -41.73 10.04
CA LEU A 563 -8.38 -42.64 8.89
C LEU A 563 -7.03 -42.87 8.19
N ASP A 564 -6.13 -41.88 8.19
CA ASP A 564 -4.75 -42.02 7.68
C ASP A 564 -3.80 -42.80 8.60
N GLY A 565 -4.25 -43.17 9.81
CA GLY A 565 -3.50 -43.98 10.77
C GLY A 565 -2.67 -43.18 11.79
N GLU A 566 -2.93 -41.87 11.98
CA GLU A 566 -2.15 -41.05 12.92
C GLU A 566 -2.15 -41.61 14.36
N TYR A 567 -3.26 -42.23 14.77
CA TYR A 567 -3.41 -42.82 16.11
C TYR A 567 -2.46 -43.97 16.40
N GLU A 568 -1.92 -44.64 15.38
CA GLU A 568 -0.96 -45.72 15.54
C GLU A 568 0.33 -45.23 16.24
N GLY A 569 0.69 -43.96 16.01
CA GLY A 569 1.86 -43.30 16.61
C GLY A 569 1.58 -42.59 17.94
N TRP A 570 0.35 -42.60 18.45
CA TRP A 570 0.01 -41.93 19.71
C TRP A 570 0.66 -42.62 20.91
N PRO A 571 0.87 -41.88 22.03
CA PRO A 571 1.23 -42.46 23.31
C PRO A 571 0.27 -43.58 23.70
N GLU A 572 0.80 -44.63 24.33
CA GLU A 572 0.02 -45.79 24.75
C GLU A 572 -1.22 -45.40 25.57
N TYR A 573 -1.07 -44.45 26.49
CA TYR A 573 -2.17 -43.85 27.25
C TYR A 573 -3.38 -43.45 26.37
N PHE A 574 -3.15 -42.65 25.31
CA PHE A 574 -4.24 -42.18 24.44
C PHE A 574 -4.73 -43.27 23.48
N ARG A 575 -3.85 -44.20 23.05
CA ARG A 575 -4.27 -45.36 22.25
C ARG A 575 -5.20 -46.28 23.03
N ASN A 576 -4.90 -46.52 24.31
CA ASN A 576 -5.73 -47.33 25.20
C ASN A 576 -7.11 -46.68 25.40
N LYS A 577 -7.16 -45.35 25.55
CA LYS A 577 -8.44 -44.62 25.59
C LYS A 577 -9.24 -44.73 24.29
N LEU A 578 -8.60 -44.57 23.13
CA LEU A 578 -9.25 -44.79 21.83
C LEU A 578 -9.78 -46.22 21.70
N GLN A 579 -8.97 -47.21 22.06
CA GLN A 579 -9.34 -48.62 22.04
C GLN A 579 -10.53 -48.90 22.97
N ALA A 580 -10.55 -48.36 24.19
CA ALA A 580 -11.66 -48.52 25.11
C ALA A 580 -12.97 -47.97 24.52
N ARG A 581 -12.92 -46.76 23.92
CA ARG A 581 -14.09 -46.15 23.24
C ARG A 581 -14.53 -46.95 22.02
N TRP A 582 -13.59 -47.50 21.26
CA TRP A 582 -13.87 -48.38 20.11
C TRP A 582 -14.58 -49.68 20.54
N ASN A 583 -14.05 -50.38 21.55
CA ASN A 583 -14.67 -51.61 22.05
C ASN A 583 -16.06 -51.34 22.65
N ALA A 584 -16.22 -50.24 23.38
CA ALA A 584 -17.53 -49.84 23.89
C ALA A 584 -18.53 -49.54 22.76
N TRP A 585 -18.09 -48.88 21.69
CA TRP A 585 -18.91 -48.62 20.51
C TRP A 585 -19.32 -49.92 19.80
N LEU A 586 -18.40 -50.88 19.64
CA LEU A 586 -18.69 -52.18 19.05
C LEU A 586 -19.72 -52.97 19.87
N LEU A 587 -19.57 -53.00 21.19
CA LEU A 587 -20.54 -53.66 22.08
C LEU A 587 -21.91 -52.98 22.02
N LYS A 588 -21.96 -51.64 21.93
CA LYS A 588 -23.22 -50.92 21.73
C LYS A 588 -23.90 -51.26 20.39
N ARG A 589 -23.11 -51.50 19.34
CA ARG A 589 -23.61 -51.77 17.98
C ARG A 589 -24.03 -53.22 17.76
N TYR A 590 -23.28 -54.16 18.31
CA TYR A 590 -23.45 -55.60 18.05
C TYR A 590 -23.98 -56.39 19.23
N GLU A 591 -24.09 -55.77 20.41
CA GLU A 591 -24.51 -56.36 21.69
C GLU A 591 -23.55 -57.44 22.26
N THR A 592 -23.01 -58.32 21.41
CA THR A 592 -22.14 -59.44 21.80
C THR A 592 -20.91 -59.59 20.89
N PRO A 593 -19.79 -60.13 21.39
CA PRO A 593 -18.63 -60.45 20.55
C PRO A 593 -18.92 -61.47 19.43
N ALA A 594 -19.86 -62.40 19.67
CA ALA A 594 -20.28 -63.37 18.67
C ALA A 594 -20.92 -62.71 17.44
N ALA A 595 -21.72 -61.65 17.66
CA ALA A 595 -22.31 -60.87 16.57
C ALA A 595 -21.25 -60.07 15.78
N ILE A 596 -20.19 -59.59 16.44
CA ILE A 596 -19.04 -58.95 15.74
C ILE A 596 -18.37 -59.97 14.81
N ARG A 597 -18.10 -61.20 15.30
CA ARG A 597 -17.53 -62.27 14.47
C ARG A 597 -18.44 -62.69 13.33
N THR A 598 -19.75 -62.65 13.52
CA THR A 598 -20.70 -62.90 12.42
C THR A 598 -20.64 -61.80 11.36
N ALA A 599 -20.53 -60.54 11.78
CA ALA A 599 -20.46 -59.40 10.88
C ALA A 599 -19.12 -59.30 10.12
N TRP A 600 -18.01 -59.67 10.75
CA TRP A 600 -16.66 -59.48 10.21
C TRP A 600 -15.99 -60.79 9.77
N GLY A 601 -16.46 -61.95 10.21
CA GLY A 601 -15.80 -63.25 10.03
C GLY A 601 -14.80 -63.55 11.15
N THR A 602 -13.57 -63.06 11.03
CA THR A 602 -12.50 -63.28 12.02
C THR A 602 -11.98 -61.96 12.58
N LEU A 603 -11.55 -61.99 13.85
CA LEU A 603 -10.78 -60.90 14.43
C LEU A 603 -9.36 -60.85 13.86
N GLY A 604 -8.68 -59.72 14.03
CA GLY A 604 -7.29 -59.54 13.66
C GLY A 604 -6.34 -60.33 14.55
N GLU A 605 -5.09 -60.46 14.10
CA GLU A 605 -4.03 -61.13 14.84
C GLU A 605 -3.80 -60.46 16.21
N GLY A 606 -3.79 -61.26 17.28
CA GLY A 606 -3.60 -60.80 18.66
C GLY A 606 -4.85 -60.19 19.33
N GLU A 607 -5.99 -60.12 18.64
CA GLU A 607 -7.25 -59.60 19.21
C GLU A 607 -8.05 -60.67 19.95
N THR A 608 -8.78 -60.25 20.97
CA THR A 608 -9.74 -61.10 21.72
C THR A 608 -11.10 -60.41 21.81
N ASP A 609 -12.13 -61.15 22.24
CA ASP A 609 -13.52 -60.66 22.34
C ASP A 609 -13.69 -59.42 23.25
N GLY A 610 -12.75 -59.17 24.17
CA GLY A 610 -12.74 -57.99 25.04
C GLY A 610 -11.66 -56.95 24.72
N ALA A 611 -10.83 -57.20 23.72
CA ALA A 611 -9.70 -56.34 23.37
C ALA A 611 -9.46 -56.36 21.85
N ILE A 612 -10.34 -55.67 21.12
CA ILE A 612 -10.21 -55.44 19.67
C ILE A 612 -9.44 -54.15 19.45
N LEU A 613 -8.48 -54.13 18.53
CA LEU A 613 -7.68 -52.95 18.23
C LEU A 613 -8.47 -51.97 17.33
N PRO A 614 -8.29 -50.65 17.49
CA PRO A 614 -8.92 -49.66 16.61
C PRO A 614 -8.33 -49.76 15.19
N GLY A 615 -9.19 -49.78 14.18
CA GLY A 615 -8.81 -49.80 12.76
C GLY A 615 -9.73 -50.65 11.89
N PRO A 616 -9.42 -50.80 10.60
CA PRO A 616 -8.13 -50.46 9.99
C PRO A 616 -7.93 -48.97 9.70
N SER A 617 -6.68 -48.50 9.61
CA SER A 617 -6.34 -47.27 8.89
C SER A 617 -6.36 -47.51 7.37
N LEU A 618 -6.33 -46.45 6.56
CA LEU A 618 -6.27 -46.52 5.10
C LEU A 618 -5.05 -47.32 4.59
N ARG A 619 -3.97 -47.43 5.37
CA ARG A 619 -2.79 -48.23 5.01
C ARG A 619 -3.01 -49.73 5.16
N HIS A 620 -4.04 -50.10 5.90
CA HIS A 620 -4.32 -51.47 6.31
C HIS A 620 -5.73 -51.92 5.96
N ASP A 621 -6.55 -51.08 5.31
CA ASP A 621 -7.95 -51.34 4.97
C ASP A 621 -8.14 -52.67 4.24
N LYS A 622 -7.28 -52.96 3.26
CA LYS A 622 -7.30 -54.21 2.47
C LYS A 622 -6.93 -55.46 3.26
N LYS A 623 -6.36 -55.35 4.46
CA LYS A 623 -6.03 -56.49 5.32
C LYS A 623 -7.22 -56.97 6.15
N TYR A 624 -8.29 -56.18 6.22
CA TYR A 624 -9.45 -56.44 7.05
C TYR A 624 -10.74 -56.52 6.22
N PRO A 625 -11.78 -57.19 6.73
CA PRO A 625 -13.10 -57.19 6.09
C PRO A 625 -13.63 -55.77 5.87
N GLN A 626 -14.28 -55.52 4.72
CA GLN A 626 -14.85 -54.21 4.42
C GLN A 626 -15.85 -53.74 5.49
N ALA A 627 -16.62 -54.66 6.08
CA ALA A 627 -17.55 -54.36 7.18
C ALA A 627 -16.85 -53.71 8.38
N ARG A 628 -15.67 -54.21 8.78
CA ARG A 628 -14.84 -53.62 9.83
C ARG A 628 -14.35 -52.23 9.44
N GLY A 629 -13.86 -52.07 8.20
CA GLY A 629 -13.47 -50.76 7.67
C GLY A 629 -14.60 -49.74 7.73
N ARG A 630 -15.82 -50.15 7.36
CA ARG A 630 -17.01 -49.28 7.42
C ARG A 630 -17.38 -48.89 8.84
N ASP A 631 -17.33 -49.84 9.76
CA ASP A 631 -17.56 -49.60 11.17
C ASP A 631 -16.52 -48.65 11.78
N PHE A 632 -15.24 -48.78 11.41
CA PHE A 632 -14.19 -47.90 11.91
C PHE A 632 -14.35 -46.46 11.38
N VAL A 633 -14.66 -46.28 10.09
CA VAL A 633 -14.96 -44.95 9.53
C VAL A 633 -16.14 -44.32 10.26
N ARG A 634 -17.22 -45.09 10.48
CA ARG A 634 -18.39 -44.62 11.23
C ARG A 634 -18.06 -44.24 12.67
N PHE A 635 -17.31 -45.08 13.38
CA PHE A 635 -16.88 -44.79 14.75
C PHE A 635 -16.09 -43.49 14.85
N ILE A 636 -15.13 -43.25 13.96
CA ILE A 636 -14.32 -42.04 13.97
C ILE A 636 -15.18 -40.79 13.68
N ILE A 637 -16.12 -40.87 12.73
CA ILE A 637 -17.09 -39.79 12.47
C ILE A 637 -17.94 -39.52 13.71
N GLU A 638 -18.55 -40.56 14.29
CA GLU A 638 -19.43 -40.42 15.46
C GLU A 638 -18.69 -39.90 16.69
N LEU A 639 -17.42 -40.29 16.87
CA LEU A 639 -16.55 -39.78 17.92
C LEU A 639 -16.27 -38.27 17.73
N ALA A 640 -15.97 -37.84 16.51
CA ALA A 640 -15.77 -36.43 16.18
C ALA A 640 -17.05 -35.61 16.37
N ASP A 641 -18.16 -36.12 15.85
CA ASP A 641 -19.48 -35.48 15.95
C ASP A 641 -19.88 -35.32 17.41
N ALA A 642 -19.76 -36.36 18.24
CA ALA A 642 -20.08 -36.28 19.66
C ALA A 642 -19.28 -35.19 20.37
N HIS A 643 -17.96 -35.12 20.11
CA HIS A 643 -17.08 -34.11 20.69
C HIS A 643 -17.52 -32.69 20.32
N TYR A 644 -17.73 -32.42 19.02
CA TYR A 644 -18.12 -31.09 18.56
C TYR A 644 -19.52 -30.68 18.99
N GLN A 645 -20.48 -31.63 19.00
CA GLN A 645 -21.82 -31.38 19.49
C GLN A 645 -21.82 -31.02 20.98
N GLU A 646 -21.00 -31.71 21.78
CA GLU A 646 -20.84 -31.41 23.20
C GLU A 646 -20.26 -30.01 23.43
N LEU A 647 -19.24 -29.60 22.67
CA LEU A 647 -18.67 -28.25 22.77
C LEU A 647 -19.66 -27.17 22.31
N ARG A 648 -20.40 -27.39 21.22
CA ARG A 648 -21.44 -26.46 20.74
C ARG A 648 -22.57 -26.34 21.76
N ALA A 649 -23.08 -27.46 22.27
CA ALA A 649 -24.14 -27.47 23.27
C ALA A 649 -23.71 -26.70 24.52
N PHE A 650 -22.48 -26.94 24.99
CA PHE A 650 -21.89 -26.20 26.10
C PHE A 650 -21.80 -24.70 25.81
N ALA A 651 -21.25 -24.30 24.65
CA ALA A 651 -21.15 -22.90 24.24
C ALA A 651 -22.51 -22.17 24.23
N ARG A 652 -23.56 -22.82 23.70
CA ARG A 652 -24.92 -22.26 23.64
C ARG A 652 -25.54 -21.99 25.01
N THR A 653 -25.09 -22.65 26.08
CA THR A 653 -25.58 -22.38 27.45
C THR A 653 -25.19 -21.01 27.99
N HIS A 654 -24.24 -20.32 27.36
CA HIS A 654 -23.71 -19.05 27.85
C HIS A 654 -24.49 -17.81 27.39
N ALA A 655 -25.53 -17.95 26.57
CA ALA A 655 -26.43 -16.86 26.20
C ALA A 655 -27.91 -17.27 26.32
N PRO A 656 -28.83 -16.30 26.55
CA PRO A 656 -30.26 -16.54 26.46
C PRO A 656 -30.67 -17.08 25.08
N ALA A 657 -31.80 -17.80 25.03
CA ALA A 657 -32.38 -18.22 23.76
C ALA A 657 -32.64 -17.00 22.85
N GLY A 658 -32.28 -17.12 21.56
CA GLY A 658 -32.42 -16.02 20.60
C GLY A 658 -31.24 -15.04 20.55
N VAL A 659 -30.24 -15.17 21.44
CA VAL A 659 -29.19 -14.17 21.64
C VAL A 659 -27.80 -14.71 21.30
N GLY A 660 -27.05 -13.97 20.48
CA GLY A 660 -25.60 -14.18 20.25
C GLY A 660 -25.23 -15.63 19.96
N VAL A 661 -24.32 -16.20 20.76
CA VAL A 661 -23.82 -17.58 20.60
C VAL A 661 -24.91 -18.65 20.67
N ALA A 662 -26.09 -18.35 21.27
CA ALA A 662 -27.20 -19.30 21.30
C ALA A 662 -27.86 -19.51 19.94
N VAL A 663 -27.69 -18.59 18.98
CA VAL A 663 -28.28 -18.66 17.63
C VAL A 663 -27.27 -18.53 16.48
N ALA A 664 -26.13 -17.89 16.73
CA ALA A 664 -25.07 -17.72 15.73
C ALA A 664 -24.56 -19.08 15.22
N PRO A 665 -24.32 -19.22 13.89
CA PRO A 665 -23.80 -20.44 13.30
C PRO A 665 -22.46 -20.88 13.88
N PHE A 666 -22.29 -22.20 14.08
CA PHE A 666 -21.02 -22.83 14.40
C PHE A 666 -20.39 -23.51 13.19
N SER A 667 -19.08 -23.34 13.09
CA SER A 667 -18.16 -24.15 12.30
C SER A 667 -17.42 -25.11 13.24
N PHE A 668 -17.38 -26.40 12.93
CA PHE A 668 -16.72 -27.41 13.78
C PHE A 668 -15.22 -27.51 13.55
N ASP A 669 -14.79 -27.73 12.31
CA ASP A 669 -13.39 -27.88 11.89
C ASP A 669 -13.28 -27.34 10.46
N THR A 670 -12.07 -27.13 9.94
CA THR A 670 -11.86 -26.53 8.62
C THR A 670 -11.16 -27.43 7.61
N GLN A 671 -11.81 -27.69 6.46
CA GLN A 671 -11.34 -28.68 5.47
C GLN A 671 -10.35 -28.09 4.44
N TYR A 672 -9.09 -28.56 4.47
CA TYR A 672 -8.05 -28.20 3.49
C TYR A 672 -7.65 -29.34 2.55
N ARG A 673 -8.30 -30.50 2.65
CA ARG A 673 -8.09 -31.66 1.75
C ARG A 673 -9.41 -32.31 1.41
N PRO A 674 -9.60 -32.79 0.18
CA PRO A 674 -10.80 -33.55 -0.19
C PRO A 674 -10.93 -34.81 0.69
N SER A 675 -12.09 -34.97 1.34
CA SER A 675 -12.46 -36.17 2.07
C SER A 675 -13.95 -36.18 2.36
N LEU A 676 -14.69 -37.13 1.77
CA LEU A 676 -16.14 -37.20 1.97
C LEU A 676 -16.53 -37.57 3.42
N PRO A 677 -15.86 -38.51 4.12
CA PRO A 677 -16.09 -38.77 5.54
C PRO A 677 -15.88 -37.55 6.43
N TRP A 678 -14.82 -36.76 6.17
CA TRP A 678 -14.52 -35.56 6.94
C TRP A 678 -15.54 -34.45 6.67
N LEU A 679 -15.89 -34.23 5.39
CA LEU A 679 -16.91 -33.26 5.00
C LEU A 679 -18.28 -33.60 5.61
N TYR A 680 -18.64 -34.90 5.66
CA TYR A 680 -19.87 -35.34 6.30
C TYR A 680 -19.88 -34.96 7.78
N SER A 681 -18.82 -35.25 8.54
CA SER A 681 -18.71 -34.85 9.95
C SER A 681 -18.79 -33.33 10.13
N GLN A 682 -18.10 -32.54 9.28
CA GLN A 682 -18.19 -31.08 9.32
C GLN A 682 -19.60 -30.54 9.00
N SER A 683 -20.32 -31.19 8.08
CA SER A 683 -21.69 -30.81 7.71
C SER A 683 -22.70 -30.94 8.85
N ARG A 684 -22.33 -31.63 9.93
CA ARG A 684 -23.12 -31.72 11.17
C ARG A 684 -23.10 -30.43 12.00
N SER A 685 -22.23 -29.48 11.65
CA SER A 685 -22.23 -28.11 12.16
C SER A 685 -23.31 -27.26 11.47
N ASP A 686 -23.34 -25.95 11.74
CA ASP A 686 -24.35 -25.04 11.14
C ASP A 686 -23.95 -24.55 9.74
N VAL A 687 -22.68 -24.73 9.36
CA VAL A 687 -22.10 -24.33 8.06
C VAL A 687 -21.27 -25.46 7.45
N ALA A 688 -21.00 -25.42 6.15
CA ALA A 688 -19.95 -26.21 5.51
C ALA A 688 -18.78 -25.27 5.21
N ASN A 689 -17.55 -25.66 5.56
CA ASN A 689 -16.40 -24.82 5.27
C ASN A 689 -15.23 -25.61 4.68
N PHE A 690 -14.45 -24.93 3.85
CA PHE A 690 -13.23 -25.47 3.22
C PHE A 690 -12.33 -24.35 2.74
N GLY A 691 -11.08 -24.64 2.41
CA GLY A 691 -10.09 -23.62 2.09
C GLY A 691 -8.88 -24.18 1.35
N MET A 692 -8.22 -23.34 0.56
CA MET A 692 -7.09 -23.76 -0.27
C MET A 692 -6.22 -22.59 -0.72
N TYR A 693 -4.93 -22.87 -0.92
CA TYR A 693 -3.93 -21.94 -1.43
C TYR A 693 -3.38 -22.41 -2.76
N PHE A 694 -3.12 -21.48 -3.67
CA PHE A 694 -2.59 -21.76 -5.00
C PHE A 694 -1.25 -21.06 -5.21
N TRP A 695 -0.30 -21.77 -5.82
CA TRP A 695 1.08 -21.31 -6.00
C TRP A 695 1.55 -21.36 -7.47
N GLY A 696 0.62 -21.45 -8.42
CA GLY A 696 0.96 -21.53 -9.85
C GLY A 696 1.62 -20.24 -10.37
N LEU A 697 2.71 -20.38 -11.13
CA LEU A 697 3.39 -19.25 -11.80
C LEU A 697 2.68 -18.84 -13.10
N ASN A 698 2.01 -19.79 -13.76
CA ASN A 698 1.20 -19.56 -14.95
C ASN A 698 -0.22 -19.12 -14.57
N SER A 699 -0.90 -18.43 -15.48
CA SER A 699 -2.34 -18.16 -15.33
C SER A 699 -3.09 -19.48 -15.21
N ALA A 700 -3.92 -19.63 -14.18
CA ALA A 700 -4.78 -20.79 -14.00
C ALA A 700 -6.04 -20.71 -14.87
N LEU A 701 -6.06 -19.79 -15.86
CA LEU A 701 -7.05 -19.73 -16.93
C LEU A 701 -6.56 -20.40 -18.21
N THR A 702 -5.32 -20.90 -18.30
CA THR A 702 -4.83 -21.63 -19.51
C THR A 702 -5.05 -23.14 -19.43
N SER A 703 -5.79 -23.60 -18.44
CA SER A 703 -6.13 -25.01 -18.20
C SER A 703 -7.62 -25.13 -17.88
N PRO A 704 -8.24 -26.31 -18.07
CA PRO A 704 -9.62 -26.53 -17.68
C PRO A 704 -9.87 -26.04 -16.24
N PRO A 705 -10.99 -25.36 -15.98
CA PRO A 705 -11.23 -24.73 -14.68
C PRO A 705 -11.25 -25.77 -13.56
N SER A 706 -10.49 -25.50 -12.49
CA SER A 706 -10.44 -26.31 -11.26
C SER A 706 -10.16 -25.42 -10.06
N ALA A 707 -10.65 -25.85 -8.89
CA ALA A 707 -10.41 -25.25 -7.59
C ALA A 707 -10.11 -26.29 -6.49
N TYR A 708 -9.72 -27.52 -6.87
CA TYR A 708 -9.35 -28.61 -5.97
C TYR A 708 -10.44 -28.90 -4.91
N VAL A 709 -10.14 -28.80 -3.61
CA VAL A 709 -11.14 -29.05 -2.55
C VAL A 709 -12.35 -28.12 -2.64
N MET A 710 -12.19 -26.92 -3.21
CA MET A 710 -13.27 -25.93 -3.26
C MET A 710 -14.35 -26.25 -4.30
N ASP A 711 -14.03 -26.99 -5.36
CA ASP A 711 -15.02 -27.37 -6.39
C ASP A 711 -15.76 -28.69 -6.07
N SER A 712 -15.45 -29.31 -4.91
CA SER A 712 -15.91 -30.64 -4.53
C SER A 712 -16.47 -30.73 -3.10
N SER A 713 -16.78 -29.58 -2.48
CA SER A 713 -17.16 -29.53 -1.06
C SER A 713 -18.43 -28.73 -0.74
N THR A 714 -19.15 -28.19 -1.73
CA THR A 714 -20.45 -27.52 -1.50
C THR A 714 -21.47 -28.53 -0.98
N VAL A 715 -22.04 -28.30 0.21
CA VAL A 715 -23.07 -29.15 0.81
C VAL A 715 -24.45 -28.53 0.62
N GLU A 716 -25.41 -29.33 0.16
CA GLU A 716 -26.78 -28.88 -0.03
C GLU A 716 -27.44 -28.49 1.31
N GLY A 717 -28.18 -27.37 1.33
CA GLY A 717 -28.89 -26.91 2.51
C GLY A 717 -28.01 -26.34 3.62
N LYS A 718 -26.73 -26.08 3.35
CA LYS A 718 -25.77 -25.48 4.30
C LYS A 718 -25.15 -24.19 3.75
N PRO A 719 -25.01 -23.14 4.57
CA PRO A 719 -24.20 -22.00 4.21
C PRO A 719 -22.76 -22.45 3.96
N THR A 720 -22.18 -21.98 2.87
CA THR A 720 -20.82 -22.39 2.46
C THR A 720 -19.81 -21.29 2.69
N ILE A 721 -18.72 -21.63 3.38
CA ILE A 721 -17.73 -20.70 3.92
C ILE A 721 -16.33 -21.08 3.44
N ILE A 722 -15.66 -20.19 2.72
CA ILE A 722 -14.22 -20.33 2.46
C ILE A 722 -13.46 -19.72 3.63
N TYR A 723 -13.03 -20.54 4.59
CA TYR A 723 -12.45 -20.07 5.85
C TYR A 723 -11.06 -19.44 5.66
N GLU A 724 -10.31 -19.90 4.65
CA GLU A 724 -9.04 -19.33 4.21
C GLU A 724 -8.76 -19.65 2.75
N THR A 725 -8.24 -18.66 2.02
CA THR A 725 -7.75 -18.87 0.68
C THR A 725 -6.82 -17.76 0.20
N ASN A 726 -5.91 -18.07 -0.74
CA ASN A 726 -5.21 -17.06 -1.53
C ASN A 726 -4.45 -17.64 -2.73
N GLN A 727 -3.96 -16.77 -3.61
CA GLN A 727 -2.95 -17.05 -4.61
C GLN A 727 -1.62 -16.38 -4.22
N GLY A 728 -0.55 -17.18 -4.22
CA GLY A 728 0.78 -16.73 -3.80
C GLY A 728 1.57 -15.99 -4.90
N ARG A 729 2.36 -15.00 -4.47
CA ARG A 729 3.45 -14.42 -5.26
C ARG A 729 4.59 -15.45 -5.43
N PRO A 730 5.35 -15.41 -6.55
CA PRO A 730 5.51 -14.27 -7.46
C PRO A 730 4.72 -14.34 -8.78
N SER A 731 3.61 -15.08 -8.81
CA SER A 731 2.76 -15.14 -10.01
C SER A 731 2.35 -13.72 -10.47
N PRO A 732 2.62 -13.35 -11.75
CA PRO A 732 2.20 -12.05 -12.29
C PRO A 732 0.69 -12.03 -12.57
N PHE A 733 0.05 -13.21 -12.61
CA PHE A 733 -1.37 -13.38 -12.91
C PHE A 733 -2.25 -13.40 -11.67
N ARG A 734 -1.70 -13.22 -10.46
CA ARG A 734 -2.44 -13.37 -9.19
C ARG A 734 -3.72 -12.52 -9.08
N ALA A 735 -3.78 -11.39 -9.77
CA ALA A 735 -4.96 -10.54 -9.83
C ALA A 735 -6.15 -11.19 -10.57
N GLU A 736 -5.97 -12.35 -11.21
CA GLU A 736 -7.09 -13.17 -11.73
C GLU A 736 -7.89 -13.83 -10.61
N TYR A 737 -7.24 -14.14 -9.49
CA TYR A 737 -7.78 -14.98 -8.43
C TYR A 737 -9.09 -14.45 -7.84
N PRO A 738 -9.20 -13.15 -7.48
CA PRO A 738 -10.42 -12.65 -6.87
C PRO A 738 -11.64 -12.76 -7.80
N TYR A 739 -11.47 -12.53 -9.11
CA TYR A 739 -12.55 -12.67 -10.09
C TYR A 739 -12.92 -14.13 -10.34
N LYS A 740 -11.93 -15.04 -10.43
CA LYS A 740 -12.19 -16.50 -10.50
C LYS A 740 -13.01 -16.95 -9.30
N LEU A 741 -12.61 -16.53 -8.10
CA LEU A 741 -13.28 -16.93 -6.88
C LEU A 741 -14.68 -16.31 -6.75
N ALA A 742 -14.85 -15.03 -7.07
CA ALA A 742 -16.16 -14.38 -7.06
C ALA A 742 -17.14 -15.02 -8.08
N ALA A 743 -16.65 -15.40 -9.26
CA ALA A 743 -17.43 -16.12 -10.27
C ALA A 743 -17.87 -17.50 -9.77
N LEU A 744 -16.92 -18.33 -9.31
CA LEU A 744 -17.24 -19.67 -8.82
C LEU A 744 -18.15 -19.63 -7.58
N ALA A 745 -17.82 -18.79 -6.60
CA ALA A 745 -18.58 -18.67 -5.36
C ALA A 745 -20.00 -18.15 -5.58
N SER A 746 -20.19 -17.18 -6.49
CA SER A 746 -21.53 -16.69 -6.83
C SER A 746 -22.34 -17.74 -7.57
N TRP A 747 -21.71 -18.45 -8.53
CA TRP A 747 -22.34 -19.54 -9.28
C TRP A 747 -22.75 -20.72 -8.39
N GLN A 748 -21.90 -21.07 -7.43
CA GLN A 748 -22.16 -22.11 -6.42
C GLN A 748 -23.05 -21.64 -5.27
N ASP A 749 -23.34 -20.34 -5.21
CA ASP A 749 -24.19 -19.68 -4.21
C ASP A 749 -23.65 -19.71 -2.76
N TRP A 750 -22.35 -19.49 -2.60
CA TRP A 750 -21.67 -19.45 -1.30
C TRP A 750 -21.94 -18.16 -0.51
N ASP A 751 -21.66 -18.21 0.80
CA ASP A 751 -22.05 -17.16 1.76
C ASP A 751 -20.87 -16.36 2.31
N ALA A 752 -19.68 -16.94 2.44
CA ALA A 752 -18.53 -16.20 2.97
C ALA A 752 -17.18 -16.64 2.38
N ILE A 753 -16.27 -15.68 2.24
CA ILE A 753 -14.89 -15.89 1.77
C ILE A 753 -13.94 -15.10 2.65
N PHE A 754 -12.85 -15.72 3.11
CA PHE A 754 -11.79 -15.06 3.88
C PHE A 754 -10.42 -15.25 3.22
N PHE A 755 -9.77 -14.13 2.87
CA PHE A 755 -8.42 -14.14 2.31
C PHE A 755 -7.34 -14.15 3.37
N HIS A 756 -6.33 -14.99 3.20
CA HIS A 756 -5.15 -15.06 4.08
C HIS A 756 -3.95 -14.45 3.33
N TYR A 757 -3.27 -13.37 3.74
CA TYR A 757 -3.30 -12.71 5.05
C TYR A 757 -3.07 -11.20 4.98
N TRP A 758 -3.67 -10.47 5.91
CA TRP A 758 -3.39 -9.05 6.15
C TRP A 758 -2.34 -8.90 7.26
N GLY A 759 -1.08 -8.72 6.87
CA GLY A 759 0.09 -8.73 7.76
C GLY A 759 0.68 -7.36 8.06
N ALA A 760 -0.14 -6.31 8.20
CA ALA A 760 0.31 -4.92 8.32
C ALA A 760 0.43 -4.45 9.78
N TRP A 761 1.21 -5.19 10.60
CA TRP A 761 1.27 -5.05 12.07
C TRP A 761 1.62 -3.65 12.57
N ASP A 762 2.52 -2.95 11.88
CA ASP A 762 3.06 -1.66 12.32
C ASP A 762 2.60 -0.49 11.45
N MET A 763 1.62 -0.72 10.56
CA MET A 763 1.16 0.28 9.58
C MET A 763 -0.17 0.87 10.03
N ASN A 764 -0.15 2.17 10.34
CA ASN A 764 -1.27 2.90 10.91
C ASN A 764 -1.92 3.85 9.91
N THR A 765 -1.31 4.11 8.75
CA THR A 765 -1.73 5.15 7.81
C THR A 765 -1.70 4.66 6.36
N ASN A 766 -2.48 5.31 5.49
CA ASN A 766 -2.60 4.87 4.09
C ASN A 766 -1.30 5.09 3.29
N GLU A 767 -0.53 6.12 3.62
CA GLU A 767 0.68 6.52 2.91
C GLU A 767 1.82 5.52 3.13
N GLU A 768 1.87 4.84 4.28
CA GLU A 768 2.87 3.78 4.53
C GLU A 768 2.79 2.64 3.51
N PHE A 769 1.60 2.40 2.95
CA PHE A 769 1.38 1.35 1.95
C PHE A 769 1.98 1.69 0.58
N LEU A 770 2.24 2.96 0.28
CA LEU A 770 2.95 3.35 -0.95
C LEU A 770 4.45 3.06 -0.87
N THR A 771 5.00 3.04 0.34
CA THR A 771 6.43 2.81 0.60
C THR A 771 6.68 1.43 1.20
N ALA A 772 5.67 0.55 1.24
CA ALA A 772 5.79 -0.81 1.72
C ALA A 772 6.41 -1.71 0.65
N THR A 773 7.17 -2.72 1.09
CA THR A 773 7.55 -3.84 0.23
C THR A 773 6.40 -4.84 0.15
N MET A 774 6.26 -5.50 -1.00
CA MET A 774 5.44 -6.70 -1.12
C MET A 774 6.23 -7.90 -0.57
N PRO A 775 5.69 -8.65 0.41
CA PRO A 775 6.37 -9.83 0.93
C PRO A 775 6.41 -10.96 -0.11
N HIS A 776 7.58 -11.51 -0.41
CA HIS A 776 7.70 -12.68 -1.28
C HIS A 776 7.95 -13.95 -0.46
N VAL A 777 7.69 -15.11 -1.06
CA VAL A 777 8.00 -16.42 -0.47
C VAL A 777 9.45 -16.49 0.01
N THR A 778 9.67 -17.10 1.16
CA THR A 778 11.00 -17.37 1.70
C THR A 778 11.14 -18.86 2.00
N VAL A 779 12.38 -19.37 2.02
CA VAL A 779 12.66 -20.80 2.27
C VAL A 779 12.14 -21.21 3.66
N ASP A 780 12.27 -20.31 4.64
CA ASP A 780 11.84 -20.57 6.02
C ASP A 780 10.34 -20.29 6.26
N HIS A 781 9.72 -19.47 5.41
CA HIS A 781 8.34 -19.04 5.62
C HIS A 781 7.65 -18.64 4.30
N PHE A 782 7.11 -19.64 3.61
CA PHE A 782 6.44 -19.43 2.32
C PHE A 782 5.14 -18.62 2.42
N TRP A 783 4.47 -18.60 3.58
CA TRP A 783 3.21 -17.84 3.78
C TRP A 783 3.35 -16.33 3.53
N ASN A 784 4.57 -15.79 3.59
CA ASN A 784 4.83 -14.41 3.16
C ASN A 784 4.29 -14.11 1.74
N GLY A 785 4.33 -15.11 0.84
CA GLY A 785 3.86 -14.95 -0.54
C GLY A 785 2.38 -14.64 -0.69
N VAL A 786 1.55 -14.88 0.34
CA VAL A 786 0.09 -14.63 0.31
C VAL A 786 -0.33 -13.40 1.13
N HIS A 787 0.63 -12.62 1.63
CA HIS A 787 0.31 -11.39 2.37
C HIS A 787 -0.17 -10.28 1.42
N HIS A 788 -1.47 -9.97 1.36
CA HIS A 788 -2.02 -9.07 0.33
C HIS A 788 -2.08 -7.60 0.75
N HIS A 789 -1.82 -7.26 2.03
CA HIS A 789 -1.96 -5.90 2.57
C HIS A 789 -1.20 -4.80 1.80
N SER A 790 -0.02 -5.10 1.24
CA SER A 790 0.82 -4.15 0.47
C SER A 790 0.81 -4.42 -1.04
N ASP A 791 -0.11 -5.25 -1.53
CA ASP A 791 -0.19 -5.64 -2.94
C ASP A 791 -1.28 -4.85 -3.67
N PRO A 792 -0.92 -3.78 -4.41
CA PRO A 792 -1.91 -2.89 -5.02
C PRO A 792 -2.75 -3.59 -6.09
N VAL A 793 -2.19 -4.49 -6.89
CA VAL A 793 -2.95 -5.17 -7.95
C VAL A 793 -3.89 -6.22 -7.39
N MET A 794 -3.44 -6.98 -6.38
CA MET A 794 -4.29 -8.00 -5.75
C MET A 794 -5.46 -7.36 -5.00
N THR A 795 -5.20 -6.33 -4.20
CA THR A 795 -6.25 -5.64 -3.42
C THR A 795 -7.23 -4.86 -4.31
N SER A 796 -6.78 -4.32 -5.45
CA SER A 796 -7.67 -3.69 -6.44
C SER A 796 -8.67 -4.71 -6.99
N ALA A 797 -8.18 -5.86 -7.45
CA ALA A 797 -9.02 -6.94 -7.94
C ALA A 797 -9.95 -7.49 -6.83
N MET A 798 -9.44 -7.65 -5.61
CA MET A 798 -10.27 -8.06 -4.45
C MET A 798 -11.39 -7.07 -4.16
N ALA A 799 -11.14 -5.76 -4.25
CA ALA A 799 -12.14 -4.75 -3.94
C ALA A 799 -13.33 -4.84 -4.90
N VAL A 800 -13.08 -4.91 -6.21
CA VAL A 800 -14.15 -4.95 -7.24
C VAL A 800 -14.80 -6.34 -7.34
N ALA A 801 -14.04 -7.43 -7.26
CA ALA A 801 -14.61 -8.77 -7.22
C ALA A 801 -15.48 -8.99 -5.97
N GLY A 802 -15.05 -8.44 -4.83
CA GLY A 802 -15.83 -8.43 -3.59
C GLY A 802 -17.16 -7.70 -3.75
N ARG A 803 -17.19 -6.56 -4.47
CA ARG A 803 -18.46 -5.89 -4.81
C ARG A 803 -19.39 -6.82 -5.57
N MET A 804 -18.90 -7.50 -6.62
CA MET A 804 -19.71 -8.44 -7.41
C MET A 804 -20.32 -9.55 -6.56
N PHE A 805 -19.53 -10.13 -5.63
CA PHE A 805 -19.99 -11.18 -4.73
C PHE A 805 -21.03 -10.67 -3.71
N LEU A 806 -20.76 -9.53 -3.07
CA LEU A 806 -21.60 -8.95 -2.01
C LEU A 806 -22.94 -8.46 -2.54
N SER A 807 -22.97 -7.82 -3.71
CA SER A 807 -24.22 -7.34 -4.34
C SER A 807 -24.96 -8.44 -5.11
N GLN A 808 -24.49 -9.69 -5.07
CA GLN A 808 -25.08 -10.82 -5.79
C GLN A 808 -25.24 -10.54 -7.30
N SER A 809 -24.27 -9.84 -7.90
CA SER A 809 -24.36 -9.39 -9.30
C SER A 809 -24.29 -10.52 -10.33
N ILE A 810 -23.88 -11.72 -9.91
CA ILE A 810 -23.80 -12.93 -10.73
C ILE A 810 -24.83 -13.91 -10.17
N ARG A 811 -25.71 -14.42 -11.04
CA ARG A 811 -26.77 -15.35 -10.64
C ARG A 811 -26.19 -16.71 -10.25
N PRO A 812 -26.72 -17.35 -9.19
CA PRO A 812 -26.36 -18.71 -8.86
C PRO A 812 -26.91 -19.71 -9.89
N ALA A 813 -26.33 -20.90 -9.92
CA ALA A 813 -26.81 -21.99 -10.76
C ALA A 813 -28.27 -22.35 -10.45
N ALA A 814 -29.14 -22.24 -11.46
CA ALA A 814 -30.58 -22.48 -11.28
C ALA A 814 -30.94 -23.96 -11.00
N LYS A 815 -30.17 -24.90 -11.52
CA LYS A 815 -30.39 -26.35 -11.39
C LYS A 815 -29.05 -27.09 -11.22
N PRO A 816 -28.41 -27.00 -10.04
CA PRO A 816 -27.14 -27.68 -9.79
C PRO A 816 -27.31 -29.19 -9.84
N VAL A 817 -26.23 -29.89 -10.19
CA VAL A 817 -26.13 -31.35 -10.05
C VAL A 817 -26.03 -31.69 -8.57
N ILE A 818 -26.86 -32.60 -8.08
CA ILE A 818 -26.85 -33.02 -6.68
C ILE A 818 -26.29 -34.44 -6.57
N TYR A 819 -25.13 -34.56 -5.94
CA TYR A 819 -24.49 -35.83 -5.61
C TYR A 819 -25.05 -36.35 -4.28
N LYS A 820 -25.87 -37.40 -4.33
CA LYS A 820 -26.47 -38.03 -3.15
C LYS A 820 -25.54 -39.10 -2.62
N ALA A 821 -24.84 -38.79 -1.53
CA ALA A 821 -23.91 -39.70 -0.87
C ALA A 821 -24.66 -40.54 0.18
N GLY A 822 -24.82 -41.84 -0.09
CA GLY A 822 -25.43 -42.77 0.85
C GLY A 822 -24.42 -43.35 1.86
N SER A 823 -24.90 -44.23 2.73
CA SER A 823 -24.09 -44.85 3.78
C SER A 823 -22.86 -45.60 3.28
N GLN A 824 -22.89 -46.19 2.07
CA GLN A 824 -21.75 -46.91 1.50
C GLN A 824 -20.66 -45.96 0.98
N ALA A 825 -20.99 -44.69 0.70
CA ALA A 825 -20.00 -43.66 0.35
C ALA A 825 -19.46 -42.93 1.59
N ILE A 826 -20.34 -42.59 2.53
CA ILE A 826 -19.98 -41.81 3.73
C ILE A 826 -19.09 -42.63 4.67
N PHE A 827 -19.48 -43.88 4.93
CA PHE A 827 -18.85 -44.73 5.94
C PHE A 827 -17.88 -45.72 5.31
N SER A 828 -17.16 -45.35 4.25
CA SER A 828 -16.17 -46.23 3.63
C SER A 828 -14.90 -45.47 3.23
N TYR A 829 -13.88 -46.21 2.82
CA TYR A 829 -12.63 -45.63 2.31
C TYR A 829 -12.72 -45.19 0.84
N ASP A 830 -13.79 -45.51 0.13
CA ASP A 830 -13.95 -45.25 -1.30
C ASP A 830 -13.74 -43.78 -1.67
N PHE A 831 -14.23 -42.87 -0.82
CA PHE A 831 -14.18 -41.42 -1.02
C PHE A 831 -13.44 -40.71 0.11
N VAL A 832 -12.51 -41.40 0.78
CA VAL A 832 -11.65 -40.79 1.81
C VAL A 832 -10.79 -39.64 1.27
N ASN A 833 -10.58 -39.61 -0.05
CA ASN A 833 -9.89 -38.57 -0.81
C ASN A 833 -10.86 -37.69 -1.65
N GLY A 834 -12.14 -37.64 -1.28
CA GLY A 834 -13.15 -36.75 -1.88
C GLY A 834 -13.85 -37.27 -3.14
N LEU A 835 -14.81 -36.49 -3.63
CA LEU A 835 -15.53 -36.71 -4.88
C LEU A 835 -14.92 -35.84 -6.00
N SER A 836 -15.01 -36.30 -7.24
CA SER A 836 -14.69 -35.46 -8.40
C SER A 836 -15.96 -34.78 -8.89
N MET A 837 -16.05 -33.46 -8.69
CA MET A 837 -17.24 -32.66 -9.04
C MET A 837 -16.91 -31.45 -9.92
N GLY A 838 -15.63 -31.18 -10.18
CA GLY A 838 -15.18 -29.93 -10.81
C GLY A 838 -15.88 -29.61 -12.13
N LYS A 839 -16.05 -30.58 -13.03
CA LYS A 839 -16.76 -30.38 -14.31
C LYS A 839 -18.15 -29.78 -14.09
N ASP A 840 -18.95 -30.42 -13.24
CA ASP A 840 -20.32 -29.97 -12.94
C ASP A 840 -20.31 -28.69 -12.12
N ALA A 841 -19.36 -28.52 -11.20
CA ALA A 841 -19.24 -27.33 -10.38
C ALA A 841 -19.06 -26.06 -11.21
N PHE A 842 -18.22 -26.11 -12.26
CA PHE A 842 -17.99 -24.96 -13.13
C PHE A 842 -19.04 -24.80 -14.24
N ALA A 843 -19.65 -25.88 -14.75
CA ALA A 843 -20.60 -25.79 -15.85
C ALA A 843 -22.06 -25.61 -15.40
N HIS A 844 -22.44 -26.27 -14.31
CA HIS A 844 -23.84 -26.47 -13.94
C HIS A 844 -24.16 -26.10 -12.49
N GLY A 845 -23.12 -25.89 -11.66
CA GLY A 845 -23.28 -25.86 -10.22
C GLY A 845 -23.33 -27.31 -9.69
N ALA A 846 -22.79 -27.56 -8.50
CA ALA A 846 -22.74 -28.90 -7.95
C ALA A 846 -22.84 -28.87 -6.42
N ARG A 847 -23.61 -29.79 -5.83
CA ARG A 847 -23.77 -29.88 -4.37
C ARG A 847 -23.78 -31.34 -3.93
N ILE A 848 -23.40 -31.59 -2.68
CA ILE A 848 -23.49 -32.90 -2.04
C ILE A 848 -24.68 -32.92 -1.10
N ARG A 849 -25.56 -33.91 -1.25
CA ARG A 849 -26.62 -34.25 -0.30
C ARG A 849 -26.20 -35.52 0.43
N PHE A 850 -26.11 -35.45 1.75
CA PHE A 850 -25.78 -36.62 2.58
C PHE A 850 -27.04 -37.37 2.99
N GLU A 851 -27.10 -38.67 2.67
CA GLU A 851 -28.21 -39.57 2.97
C GLU A 851 -27.71 -40.78 3.79
N PRO A 852 -27.24 -40.56 5.03
CA PRO A 852 -26.55 -41.59 5.83
C PRO A 852 -27.42 -42.81 6.18
N ALA A 853 -28.75 -42.72 6.00
CA ALA A 853 -29.68 -43.83 6.19
C ALA A 853 -29.92 -44.66 4.92
N ALA A 854 -29.58 -44.14 3.74
CA ALA A 854 -29.73 -44.87 2.48
C ALA A 854 -28.58 -45.87 2.33
N ASP A 855 -28.91 -47.16 2.10
CA ASP A 855 -27.91 -48.18 1.75
C ASP A 855 -27.52 -48.08 0.27
N ALA A 856 -26.91 -46.96 -0.08
CA ALA A 856 -26.44 -46.63 -1.41
C ALA A 856 -25.02 -46.09 -1.36
N ARG A 857 -24.32 -46.19 -2.48
CA ARG A 857 -23.00 -45.58 -2.66
C ARG A 857 -23.17 -44.11 -3.05
N LEU A 858 -23.46 -43.85 -4.32
CA LEU A 858 -23.62 -42.50 -4.86
C LEU A 858 -24.74 -42.54 -5.91
N ASP A 859 -25.65 -41.57 -5.84
CA ASP A 859 -26.66 -41.28 -6.88
C ASP A 859 -26.51 -39.81 -7.31
N MET A 860 -27.03 -39.46 -8.50
CA MET A 860 -27.00 -38.09 -9.00
C MET A 860 -28.38 -37.63 -9.46
N GLU A 861 -28.79 -36.45 -8.98
CA GLU A 861 -29.98 -35.76 -9.45
C GLU A 861 -29.58 -34.57 -10.32
N ASN A 862 -30.40 -34.28 -11.34
CA ASN A 862 -30.12 -33.28 -12.39
C ASN A 862 -28.83 -33.54 -13.19
N ALA A 863 -28.31 -34.77 -13.15
CA ALA A 863 -27.20 -35.19 -14.00
C ALA A 863 -27.56 -34.90 -15.46
N ARG A 864 -26.64 -34.22 -16.15
CA ARG A 864 -26.76 -33.99 -17.59
C ARG A 864 -26.17 -35.20 -18.30
N GLN A 865 -26.71 -35.55 -19.48
CA GLN A 865 -26.04 -36.54 -20.32
C GLN A 865 -24.60 -36.07 -20.53
N GLU A 866 -23.65 -37.00 -20.45
CA GLU A 866 -22.28 -36.74 -20.84
C GLU A 866 -22.27 -36.35 -22.31
N GLU A 867 -22.38 -35.06 -22.59
CA GLU A 867 -21.76 -34.53 -23.78
C GLU A 867 -20.27 -34.82 -23.62
N ALA A 868 -19.69 -35.48 -24.65
CA ALA A 868 -18.26 -35.67 -24.75
C ALA A 868 -17.59 -34.34 -24.35
N PRO A 869 -16.56 -34.34 -23.50
CA PRO A 869 -15.94 -33.11 -23.02
C PRO A 869 -15.70 -32.22 -24.23
N SER A 870 -16.50 -31.15 -24.35
CA SER A 870 -16.30 -30.23 -25.45
C SER A 870 -14.89 -29.70 -25.26
N PRO A 871 -14.01 -29.78 -26.26
CA PRO A 871 -12.66 -29.27 -26.11
C PRO A 871 -12.67 -27.75 -25.80
N THR A 872 -13.81 -27.09 -25.93
CA THR A 872 -14.03 -25.64 -25.89
C THR A 872 -14.20 -25.05 -24.48
N SER A 873 -14.46 -23.74 -24.43
CA SER A 873 -14.84 -22.97 -23.25
C SER A 873 -15.99 -23.60 -22.45
N VAL A 874 -15.97 -23.43 -21.13
CA VAL A 874 -17.06 -23.83 -20.23
C VAL A 874 -17.97 -22.63 -19.98
N LYS A 875 -19.24 -22.72 -20.38
CA LYS A 875 -20.25 -21.69 -20.12
C LYS A 875 -21.04 -22.04 -18.87
N ALA A 876 -21.06 -21.14 -17.90
CA ALA A 876 -21.90 -21.24 -16.70
C ALA A 876 -23.07 -20.27 -16.84
N GLY A 877 -24.23 -20.80 -17.22
CA GLY A 877 -25.39 -20.00 -17.58
C GLY A 877 -25.12 -19.08 -18.76
N ASP A 878 -25.75 -17.92 -18.77
CA ASP A 878 -25.61 -16.85 -19.74
C ASP A 878 -24.63 -15.74 -19.32
N GLU A 879 -24.15 -15.76 -18.06
CA GLU A 879 -23.33 -14.69 -17.49
C GLU A 879 -21.84 -15.02 -17.40
N LEU A 880 -21.45 -16.30 -17.35
CA LEU A 880 -20.06 -16.70 -17.13
C LEU A 880 -19.51 -17.55 -18.28
N THR A 881 -18.29 -17.24 -18.71
CA THR A 881 -17.55 -18.06 -19.68
C THR A 881 -16.11 -18.26 -19.21
N TRP A 882 -15.74 -19.50 -18.95
CA TRP A 882 -14.38 -19.97 -18.69
C TRP A 882 -13.76 -20.40 -20.03
N ASP A 883 -13.18 -19.45 -20.75
CA ASP A 883 -12.56 -19.67 -22.06
C ASP A 883 -11.07 -20.00 -21.92
N TRP A 884 -10.84 -21.18 -21.34
CA TRP A 884 -9.52 -21.58 -20.90
C TRP A 884 -8.53 -21.85 -22.05
N GLN A 885 -9.03 -22.21 -23.22
CA GLN A 885 -8.22 -22.36 -24.43
C GLN A 885 -7.54 -21.05 -24.84
N ASN A 886 -8.22 -19.93 -24.59
CA ASN A 886 -7.72 -18.58 -24.87
C ASN A 886 -7.17 -17.91 -23.61
N GLY A 887 -7.02 -18.65 -22.50
CA GLY A 887 -6.44 -18.13 -21.26
C GLY A 887 -7.30 -17.07 -20.57
N ARG A 888 -8.63 -17.07 -20.74
CA ARG A 888 -9.48 -15.96 -20.26
C ARG A 888 -10.76 -16.37 -19.52
N LEU A 889 -11.17 -15.50 -18.60
CA LEU A 889 -12.46 -15.53 -17.91
C LEU A 889 -13.26 -14.29 -18.31
N ILE A 890 -14.53 -14.51 -18.64
CA ILE A 890 -15.49 -13.46 -18.97
C ILE A 890 -16.65 -13.55 -17.97
N ILE A 891 -16.91 -12.43 -17.30
CA ILE A 891 -18.14 -12.19 -16.52
C ILE A 891 -18.93 -11.14 -17.30
N ASP A 892 -20.12 -11.49 -17.75
CA ASP A 892 -21.01 -10.63 -18.53
C ASP A 892 -22.42 -10.70 -17.95
N ALA A 893 -22.54 -10.22 -16.70
CA ALA A 893 -23.80 -10.11 -15.99
C ALA A 893 -24.36 -8.68 -16.13
N PRO A 894 -25.68 -8.47 -16.00
CA PRO A 894 -26.27 -7.13 -16.11
C PRO A 894 -25.64 -6.09 -15.17
N ARG A 895 -25.21 -6.51 -13.97
CA ARG A 895 -24.66 -5.64 -12.92
C ARG A 895 -23.15 -5.73 -12.74
N ALA A 896 -22.48 -6.59 -13.50
CA ALA A 896 -21.04 -6.84 -13.37
C ALA A 896 -20.43 -7.29 -14.70
N LYS A 897 -19.36 -6.61 -15.12
CA LYS A 897 -18.50 -7.03 -16.24
C LYS A 897 -17.10 -7.36 -15.73
N ALA A 898 -16.50 -8.43 -16.24
CA ALA A 898 -15.08 -8.68 -16.07
C ALA A 898 -14.48 -9.32 -17.33
N PHE A 899 -13.27 -8.92 -17.65
CA PHE A 899 -12.42 -9.57 -18.65
C PHE A 899 -11.07 -9.80 -17.99
N VAL A 900 -10.69 -11.07 -17.84
CA VAL A 900 -9.44 -11.46 -17.21
C VAL A 900 -8.70 -12.39 -18.14
N GLY A 901 -7.52 -12.01 -18.62
CA GLY A 901 -6.79 -12.81 -19.60
C GLY A 901 -5.86 -11.99 -20.51
N PRO A 902 -5.28 -12.65 -21.54
CA PRO A 902 -4.53 -11.97 -22.58
C PRO A 902 -5.36 -10.87 -23.24
N VAL A 903 -4.74 -9.71 -23.46
CA VAL A 903 -5.42 -8.56 -24.05
C VAL A 903 -5.75 -8.85 -25.53
N PRO A 904 -7.02 -8.74 -25.93
CA PRO A 904 -7.40 -8.92 -27.32
C PRO A 904 -6.87 -7.73 -28.13
N ALA A 905 -6.24 -8.00 -29.27
CA ALA A 905 -5.59 -6.99 -30.12
C ALA A 905 -6.52 -5.83 -30.54
N GLN A 906 -7.84 -6.03 -30.49
CA GLN A 906 -8.85 -5.10 -30.96
C GLN A 906 -9.72 -4.53 -29.81
N GLY A 907 -9.64 -5.05 -28.58
CA GLY A 907 -10.61 -4.79 -27.50
C GLY A 907 -11.64 -5.91 -27.32
N PHE A 908 -12.59 -5.72 -26.41
CA PHE A 908 -13.62 -6.70 -26.06
C PHE A 908 -15.00 -6.03 -25.90
N ALA A 909 -16.04 -6.59 -26.51
CA ALA A 909 -17.43 -6.14 -26.34
C ALA A 909 -18.24 -7.11 -25.48
N PHE A 910 -18.99 -6.55 -24.53
CA PHE A 910 -19.99 -7.27 -23.74
C PHE A 910 -21.35 -7.26 -24.45
N LYS A 911 -22.24 -8.20 -24.10
CA LYS A 911 -23.53 -8.40 -24.77
C LYS A 911 -24.47 -7.19 -24.74
N ASP A 912 -24.30 -6.31 -23.76
CA ASP A 912 -25.10 -5.10 -23.58
C ASP A 912 -24.51 -3.86 -24.25
N GLY A 913 -23.49 -4.04 -25.10
CA GLY A 913 -22.87 -2.96 -25.88
C GLY A 913 -21.83 -2.15 -25.12
N ILE A 914 -21.53 -2.49 -23.87
CA ILE A 914 -20.35 -1.95 -23.19
C ILE A 914 -19.09 -2.54 -23.85
N THR A 915 -18.12 -1.70 -24.19
CA THR A 915 -16.84 -2.18 -24.75
C THR A 915 -15.64 -1.73 -23.93
N LEU A 916 -14.65 -2.61 -23.84
CA LEU A 916 -13.33 -2.39 -23.23
C LEU A 916 -12.28 -2.37 -24.35
N SER A 917 -11.62 -1.25 -24.56
CA SER A 917 -10.61 -1.09 -25.60
C SER A 917 -9.44 -0.22 -25.14
N GLY A 918 -8.51 0.10 -26.04
CA GLY A 918 -7.40 1.01 -25.73
C GLY A 918 -6.42 0.49 -24.67
N LEU A 919 -6.25 -0.83 -24.59
CA LEU A 919 -5.49 -1.53 -23.55
C LEU A 919 -3.97 -1.45 -23.79
N SER A 920 -3.19 -1.06 -22.77
CA SER A 920 -1.73 -0.85 -22.91
C SER A 920 -0.84 -2.03 -22.46
N THR A 921 -1.43 -3.09 -21.89
CA THR A 921 -0.69 -4.24 -21.36
C THR A 921 -0.97 -5.50 -22.20
N PRO A 922 -0.08 -6.51 -22.18
CA PRO A 922 -0.32 -7.78 -22.89
C PRO A 922 -1.37 -8.67 -22.22
N TRP A 923 -1.68 -8.41 -20.95
CA TRP A 923 -2.63 -9.15 -20.14
C TRP A 923 -3.33 -8.18 -19.19
N ILE A 924 -4.58 -8.45 -18.83
CA ILE A 924 -5.36 -7.59 -17.93
C ILE A 924 -6.28 -8.40 -17.02
N SER A 925 -6.45 -7.93 -15.79
CA SER A 925 -7.57 -8.26 -14.90
C SER A 925 -8.45 -7.02 -14.79
N PHE A 926 -9.53 -6.99 -15.57
CA PHE A 926 -10.49 -5.91 -15.61
C PHE A 926 -11.80 -6.29 -14.92
N GLY A 927 -12.36 -5.38 -14.13
CA GLY A 927 -13.68 -5.50 -13.53
C GLY A 927 -14.43 -4.17 -13.46
N LEU A 928 -15.74 -4.24 -13.71
CA LEU A 928 -16.70 -3.15 -13.58
C LEU A 928 -17.92 -3.69 -12.80
N ALA A 929 -18.24 -3.10 -11.66
CA ALA A 929 -19.34 -3.55 -10.80
C ALA A 929 -20.21 -2.38 -10.36
N ALA A 930 -21.53 -2.50 -10.47
CA ALA A 930 -22.46 -1.48 -9.99
C ALA A 930 -22.38 -1.32 -8.46
N GLU A 931 -22.60 -0.11 -7.97
CA GLU A 931 -22.76 0.14 -6.53
C GLU A 931 -24.18 -0.26 -6.06
N GLY A 932 -24.28 -0.76 -4.83
CA GLY A 932 -25.54 -0.98 -4.12
C GLY A 932 -26.33 -2.23 -4.54
N ASN A 933 -27.57 -2.31 -4.05
CA ASN A 933 -28.53 -3.37 -4.34
C ASN A 933 -29.68 -2.88 -5.26
N GLU A 934 -29.52 -1.76 -5.97
CA GLU A 934 -30.51 -1.35 -6.96
C GLU A 934 -30.61 -2.40 -8.07
N ASP A 935 -31.78 -2.81 -8.51
CA ASP A 935 -31.95 -3.83 -9.58
C ASP A 935 -31.66 -3.29 -11.01
N LYS A 936 -30.79 -2.28 -11.13
CA LYS A 936 -30.48 -1.64 -12.42
C LYS A 936 -29.26 -2.26 -13.10
N PRO A 937 -29.25 -2.45 -14.42
CA PRO A 937 -28.06 -2.88 -15.15
C PRO A 937 -26.97 -1.80 -15.15
N LEU A 938 -25.72 -2.17 -15.45
CA LEU A 938 -24.57 -1.26 -15.55
C LEU A 938 -24.78 -0.13 -16.55
N THR A 939 -25.58 -0.37 -17.60
CA THR A 939 -25.98 0.62 -18.60
C THR A 939 -26.84 1.76 -18.03
N GLU A 940 -27.47 1.55 -16.88
CA GLU A 940 -28.33 2.52 -16.17
C GLU A 940 -27.83 2.89 -14.76
N ALA A 941 -26.85 2.14 -14.23
CA ALA A 941 -26.33 2.33 -12.89
C ALA A 941 -25.74 3.74 -12.72
N PHE A 942 -26.17 4.44 -11.66
CA PHE A 942 -25.68 5.77 -11.35
C PHE A 942 -24.21 5.76 -10.92
N ARG A 943 -23.76 4.75 -10.16
CA ARG A 943 -22.39 4.64 -9.67
C ARG A 943 -21.87 3.22 -9.84
N SER A 944 -20.62 3.09 -10.25
CA SER A 944 -19.93 1.81 -10.50
C SER A 944 -18.47 1.89 -10.09
N TYR A 945 -17.89 0.76 -9.68
CA TYR A 945 -16.48 0.60 -9.36
C TYR A 945 -15.74 -0.02 -10.54
N VAL A 946 -14.53 0.46 -10.80
CA VAL A 946 -13.68 0.04 -11.92
C VAL A 946 -12.32 -0.40 -11.39
N SER A 947 -11.84 -1.56 -11.81
CA SER A 947 -10.46 -2.02 -11.59
C SER A 947 -9.90 -2.51 -12.92
N ALA A 948 -8.66 -2.13 -13.21
CA ALA A 948 -7.92 -2.54 -14.39
C ALA A 948 -6.44 -2.68 -13.99
N VAL A 949 -5.98 -3.90 -13.79
CA VAL A 949 -4.64 -4.19 -13.25
C VAL A 949 -3.99 -5.37 -13.97
N PHE A 950 -2.67 -5.41 -13.97
CA PHE A 950 -1.91 -6.57 -14.44
C PHE A 950 -1.01 -7.12 -13.32
N ASP A 951 0.22 -6.62 -13.21
CA ASP A 951 1.21 -7.09 -12.25
C ASP A 951 1.77 -5.94 -11.40
N ALA A 952 2.32 -6.29 -10.25
CA ALA A 952 3.18 -5.42 -9.46
C ALA A 952 4.31 -6.23 -8.85
N ARG A 953 5.51 -5.62 -8.79
CA ARG A 953 6.73 -6.19 -8.23
C ARG A 953 7.51 -5.17 -7.41
N ASN A 954 8.29 -5.62 -6.42
CA ASN A 954 9.20 -4.72 -5.73
C ASN A 954 10.23 -4.12 -6.72
N THR A 955 10.67 -2.89 -6.46
CA THR A 955 11.74 -2.26 -7.25
C THR A 955 13.02 -3.11 -7.16
N GLY A 956 13.55 -3.54 -8.31
CA GLY A 956 14.74 -4.41 -8.39
C GLY A 956 14.46 -5.90 -8.12
N TYR A 957 13.20 -6.34 -8.13
CA TYR A 957 12.85 -7.76 -8.02
C TYR A 957 13.44 -8.57 -9.19
N VAL A 958 14.10 -9.70 -8.87
CA VAL A 958 14.67 -10.63 -9.85
C VAL A 958 14.30 -12.06 -9.45
N PHE A 959 13.69 -12.77 -10.39
CA PHE A 959 13.26 -14.15 -10.24
C PHE A 959 13.77 -14.99 -11.41
N ASP A 960 14.17 -16.23 -11.13
CA ASP A 960 14.51 -17.21 -12.16
C ASP A 960 13.26 -17.94 -12.67
N TRP A 961 12.71 -17.43 -13.78
CA TRP A 961 11.51 -17.99 -14.41
C TRP A 961 11.71 -19.37 -15.03
N THR A 962 12.93 -19.91 -15.04
CA THR A 962 13.18 -21.29 -15.50
C THR A 962 12.91 -22.34 -14.42
N VAL A 963 12.75 -21.93 -13.16
CA VAL A 963 12.47 -22.84 -12.04
C VAL A 963 10.96 -23.07 -11.94
N GLU A 964 10.57 -24.31 -12.20
CA GLU A 964 9.22 -24.81 -11.91
C GLU A 964 9.19 -25.46 -10.52
N GLY A 965 8.06 -25.33 -9.82
CA GLY A 965 7.87 -26.02 -8.54
C GLY A 965 6.96 -25.30 -7.55
N GLY A 966 6.90 -25.86 -6.34
CA GLY A 966 6.09 -25.33 -5.25
C GLY A 966 6.68 -24.06 -4.63
N PRO A 967 6.03 -23.50 -3.60
CA PRO A 967 6.46 -22.24 -2.99
C PRO A 967 7.91 -22.24 -2.47
N VAL A 968 8.41 -23.38 -2.00
CA VAL A 968 9.80 -23.52 -1.52
C VAL A 968 10.79 -23.43 -2.67
N ASP A 969 10.48 -24.00 -3.83
CA ASP A 969 11.35 -23.93 -5.02
C ASP A 969 11.33 -22.52 -5.60
N GLN A 970 10.16 -21.88 -5.62
CA GLN A 970 10.02 -20.46 -5.97
C GLN A 970 10.81 -19.55 -5.02
N ALA A 971 10.85 -19.86 -3.73
CA ALA A 971 11.68 -19.11 -2.79
C ALA A 971 13.18 -19.22 -3.12
N LYS A 972 13.65 -20.39 -3.55
CA LYS A 972 15.04 -20.59 -4.01
C LYS A 972 15.32 -19.91 -5.35
N ALA A 973 14.32 -19.82 -6.22
CA ALA A 973 14.41 -19.17 -7.54
C ALA A 973 14.43 -17.62 -7.45
N THR A 974 14.04 -17.05 -6.31
CA THR A 974 14.08 -15.60 -6.11
C THR A 974 15.52 -15.14 -5.87
N LYS A 975 16.16 -14.58 -6.92
CA LYS A 975 17.54 -14.07 -6.89
C LYS A 975 17.66 -12.73 -6.16
N ASN A 976 16.66 -11.86 -6.29
CA ASN A 976 16.55 -10.60 -5.56
C ASN A 976 15.08 -10.31 -5.22
N ARG A 977 14.78 -10.04 -3.96
CA ARG A 977 13.41 -9.73 -3.50
C ARG A 977 12.98 -8.29 -3.78
N GLY A 978 13.90 -7.45 -4.23
CA GLY A 978 13.67 -6.03 -4.45
C GLY A 978 13.41 -5.25 -3.16
N THR A 979 13.16 -3.96 -3.32
CA THR A 979 12.87 -3.00 -2.25
C THR A 979 11.65 -2.17 -2.60
N ALA A 980 11.12 -1.43 -1.63
CA ALA A 980 10.05 -0.48 -1.87
C ALA A 980 10.54 0.68 -2.77
N PRO A 981 9.63 1.39 -3.47
CA PRO A 981 8.20 1.08 -3.59
C PRO A 981 7.94 -0.13 -4.52
N ALA A 982 6.73 -0.68 -4.45
CA ALA A 982 6.25 -1.61 -5.48
C ALA A 982 6.05 -0.85 -6.81
N LEU A 983 6.57 -1.42 -7.90
CA LEU A 983 6.32 -0.98 -9.28
C LEU A 983 5.07 -1.68 -9.77
N VAL A 984 4.07 -0.90 -10.14
CA VAL A 984 2.79 -1.38 -10.70
C VAL A 984 2.83 -1.20 -12.21
N ASP A 985 2.49 -2.25 -12.96
CA ASP A 985 2.37 -2.17 -14.41
C ASP A 985 1.09 -1.38 -14.76
N LYS A 986 1.28 -0.17 -15.33
CA LYS A 986 0.19 0.75 -15.68
C LYS A 986 -0.73 0.15 -16.74
N VAL A 987 -2.05 0.24 -16.53
CA VAL A 987 -3.07 -0.23 -17.48
C VAL A 987 -3.90 0.95 -17.99
N ASP A 988 -3.64 1.37 -19.22
CA ASP A 988 -4.55 2.25 -19.95
C ASP A 988 -5.76 1.46 -20.42
N PHE A 989 -6.94 2.08 -20.42
CA PHE A 989 -8.14 1.49 -20.97
C PHE A 989 -9.16 2.56 -21.40
N THR A 990 -10.10 2.14 -22.23
CA THR A 990 -11.24 2.94 -22.68
C THR A 990 -12.50 2.13 -22.47
N LEU A 991 -13.46 2.71 -21.76
CA LEU A 991 -14.80 2.17 -21.59
C LEU A 991 -15.76 2.94 -22.48
N SER A 992 -16.48 2.21 -23.32
CA SER A 992 -17.55 2.75 -24.16
C SER A 992 -18.88 2.18 -23.71
N PHE A 993 -19.90 3.02 -23.68
CA PHE A 993 -21.27 2.66 -23.31
C PHE A 993 -22.21 2.81 -24.52
N PRO A 994 -23.35 2.10 -24.56
CA PRO A 994 -24.27 2.15 -25.70
C PRO A 994 -24.96 3.51 -25.88
N HIS A 995 -25.01 4.35 -24.83
CA HIS A 995 -25.69 5.64 -24.86
C HIS A 995 -24.85 6.75 -24.23
N ASN A 996 -25.02 7.97 -24.72
CA ASN A 996 -24.41 9.16 -24.14
C ASN A 996 -24.92 9.40 -22.72
N ALA A 997 -24.02 9.83 -21.84
CA ALA A 997 -24.34 10.18 -20.48
C ALA A 997 -23.48 11.34 -20.02
N ALA A 998 -23.98 12.11 -19.05
CA ALA A 998 -23.12 12.95 -18.24
C ALA A 998 -22.41 12.02 -17.25
N TRP A 999 -21.08 11.99 -17.25
CA TRP A 999 -20.33 11.10 -16.39
C TRP A 999 -19.20 11.82 -15.66
N LYS A 1000 -18.84 11.30 -14.49
CA LYS A 1000 -17.70 11.70 -13.67
C LYS A 1000 -16.92 10.46 -13.26
N PHE A 1001 -15.65 10.42 -13.63
CA PHE A 1001 -14.71 9.38 -13.20
C PHE A 1001 -13.76 9.95 -12.15
N ARG A 1002 -13.58 9.22 -11.05
CA ARG A 1002 -12.61 9.52 -9.99
C ARG A 1002 -11.70 8.31 -9.78
N GLY A 1003 -10.41 8.47 -10.05
CA GLY A 1003 -9.39 7.45 -9.82
C GLY A 1003 -8.66 7.67 -8.50
N TYR A 1004 -8.52 6.61 -7.72
CA TYR A 1004 -7.85 6.62 -6.42
C TYR A 1004 -6.55 5.83 -6.49
N ASP A 1005 -5.51 6.33 -5.83
CA ASP A 1005 -4.26 5.58 -5.65
C ASP A 1005 -4.36 4.57 -4.50
N PHE A 1006 -3.27 3.82 -4.27
CA PHE A 1006 -3.23 2.82 -3.20
C PHE A 1006 -3.21 3.41 -1.76
N ALA A 1007 -2.99 4.72 -1.64
CA ALA A 1007 -3.18 5.49 -0.40
C ALA A 1007 -4.58 6.11 -0.28
N LEU A 1008 -5.51 5.76 -1.18
CA LEU A 1008 -6.90 6.23 -1.20
C LEU A 1008 -7.04 7.73 -1.49
N ARG A 1009 -6.04 8.34 -2.13
CA ARG A 1009 -6.09 9.74 -2.59
C ARG A 1009 -6.69 9.79 -3.97
N THR A 1010 -7.48 10.81 -4.23
CA THR A 1010 -7.96 11.08 -5.60
C THR A 1010 -6.78 11.60 -6.42
N ILE A 1011 -6.38 10.85 -7.45
CA ILE A 1011 -5.25 11.18 -8.34
C ILE A 1011 -5.68 11.42 -9.79
N ALA A 1012 -6.92 11.07 -10.12
CA ALA A 1012 -7.51 11.35 -11.42
C ALA A 1012 -8.96 11.79 -11.22
N GLU A 1013 -9.35 12.89 -11.85
CA GLU A 1013 -10.76 13.28 -11.96
C GLU A 1013 -11.03 13.70 -13.40
N GLN A 1014 -12.05 13.10 -14.01
CA GLN A 1014 -12.47 13.42 -15.36
C GLN A 1014 -13.99 13.53 -15.39
N THR A 1015 -14.51 14.40 -16.24
CA THR A 1015 -15.94 14.48 -16.53
C THR A 1015 -16.14 14.51 -18.04
N GLY A 1016 -17.29 14.03 -18.49
CA GLY A 1016 -17.63 14.06 -19.91
C GLY A 1016 -19.12 14.01 -20.14
N LEU A 1017 -19.51 14.45 -21.34
CA LEU A 1017 -20.87 14.41 -21.86
C LEU A 1017 -20.87 13.64 -23.18
N ASN A 1018 -20.58 12.36 -23.09
CA ASN A 1018 -20.50 11.42 -24.20
C ASN A 1018 -20.67 10.01 -23.64
N ASN A 1019 -20.42 8.99 -24.44
CA ASN A 1019 -20.50 7.60 -24.02
C ASN A 1019 -19.13 6.92 -23.85
N VAL A 1020 -18.03 7.69 -23.76
CA VAL A 1020 -16.66 7.14 -23.71
C VAL A 1020 -15.88 7.70 -22.52
N VAL A 1021 -15.41 6.82 -21.64
CA VAL A 1021 -14.52 7.13 -20.52
C VAL A 1021 -13.11 6.63 -20.84
N ARG A 1022 -12.12 7.52 -20.80
CA ARG A 1022 -10.71 7.17 -21.11
C ARG A 1022 -9.86 7.29 -19.87
N VAL A 1023 -9.15 6.22 -19.54
CA VAL A 1023 -8.11 6.23 -18.51
C VAL A 1023 -6.80 5.96 -19.21
N ARG A 1024 -5.97 7.00 -19.36
CA ARG A 1024 -4.71 6.97 -20.11
C ARG A 1024 -3.57 7.47 -19.23
N ARG A 1025 -2.36 7.00 -19.53
CA ARG A 1025 -1.11 7.68 -19.23
C ARG A 1025 -1.17 9.10 -19.80
N GLU A 1026 -1.01 10.15 -18.99
CA GLU A 1026 -0.97 11.50 -19.56
C GLU A 1026 0.22 11.59 -20.51
N ALA A 1027 -0.04 11.95 -21.76
CA ALA A 1027 1.00 12.29 -22.72
C ALA A 1027 1.32 13.80 -22.58
N GLY A 1028 2.41 14.11 -21.88
CA GLY A 1028 3.06 15.42 -21.90
C GLY A 1028 4.56 15.21 -21.69
N SER A 1029 5.49 15.70 -22.51
CA SER A 1029 5.44 16.67 -23.60
C SER A 1029 6.52 16.32 -24.64
N ALA A 1030 6.47 16.98 -25.79
CA ALA A 1030 7.54 16.99 -26.78
C ALA A 1030 8.94 17.14 -26.13
N GLU A 1031 9.93 16.55 -26.81
CA GLU A 1031 11.37 16.59 -26.51
C GLU A 1031 11.79 17.86 -25.75
N GLY A 1032 12.12 17.72 -24.46
CA GLY A 1032 12.82 18.77 -23.71
C GLY A 1032 12.25 19.16 -22.34
N ALA A 1033 11.03 18.76 -21.95
CA ALA A 1033 10.61 18.94 -20.56
C ALA A 1033 10.99 17.73 -19.72
N ALA A 1034 11.55 17.96 -18.54
CA ALA A 1034 11.96 16.94 -17.59
C ALA A 1034 10.82 15.94 -17.34
N VAL A 1035 11.08 14.66 -17.57
CA VAL A 1035 10.19 13.55 -17.22
C VAL A 1035 9.88 13.63 -15.73
N ASN A 1036 8.68 14.08 -15.37
CA ASN A 1036 8.22 14.03 -13.99
C ASN A 1036 7.90 12.57 -13.65
N LYS A 1037 8.82 11.89 -12.96
CA LYS A 1037 8.77 10.46 -12.58
C LYS A 1037 7.67 10.12 -11.54
N HIS A 1038 6.65 10.97 -11.37
CA HIS A 1038 5.76 10.99 -10.20
C HIS A 1038 4.29 10.60 -10.44
N GLN A 1039 3.90 10.07 -11.60
CA GLN A 1039 2.52 9.64 -11.82
C GLN A 1039 2.20 8.33 -11.07
N GLN A 1040 1.45 8.42 -9.97
CA GLN A 1040 0.86 7.30 -9.24
C GLN A 1040 -0.25 6.61 -10.05
N GLU A 1041 -0.39 5.30 -9.86
CA GLU A 1041 -1.39 4.49 -10.58
C GLU A 1041 -2.77 4.53 -9.93
N VAL A 1042 -3.80 4.48 -10.78
CA VAL A 1042 -5.18 4.28 -10.33
C VAL A 1042 -5.31 2.85 -9.81
N TRP A 1043 -5.37 2.72 -8.49
CA TRP A 1043 -5.67 1.47 -7.79
C TRP A 1043 -7.14 1.07 -8.01
N VAL A 1044 -8.09 1.99 -7.81
CA VAL A 1044 -9.51 1.76 -8.11
C VAL A 1044 -10.14 3.04 -8.65
N GLY A 1045 -11.08 2.88 -9.58
CA GLY A 1045 -11.89 3.96 -10.12
C GLY A 1045 -13.33 3.91 -9.61
N ILE A 1046 -13.95 5.08 -9.45
CA ILE A 1046 -15.39 5.24 -9.29
C ILE A 1046 -15.91 6.00 -10.50
N LEU A 1047 -16.87 5.42 -11.19
CA LEU A 1047 -17.56 6.01 -12.32
C LEU A 1047 -19.00 6.32 -11.94
N GLU A 1048 -19.36 7.60 -11.97
CA GLU A 1048 -20.71 8.09 -11.78
C GLU A 1048 -21.29 8.50 -13.14
N ARG A 1049 -22.51 8.06 -13.48
CA ARG A 1049 -23.17 8.36 -14.75
C ARG A 1049 -24.61 8.77 -14.50
N LYS A 1050 -25.03 9.88 -15.11
CA LYS A 1050 -26.43 10.27 -15.20
C LYS A 1050 -26.86 10.17 -16.66
N PRO A 1051 -27.92 9.42 -16.97
CA PRO A 1051 -28.55 9.52 -18.27
C PRO A 1051 -28.87 11.00 -18.54
N THR A 1052 -28.49 11.51 -19.70
CA THR A 1052 -28.96 12.83 -20.12
C THR A 1052 -30.46 12.69 -20.38
N ALA A 1053 -31.28 13.49 -19.69
CA ALA A 1053 -32.66 13.68 -20.13
C ALA A 1053 -32.59 14.10 -21.60
N ASP A 1054 -33.33 13.42 -22.47
CA ASP A 1054 -33.41 13.73 -23.89
C ASP A 1054 -33.67 15.23 -24.06
N THR A 1055 -32.61 16.01 -24.29
CA THR A 1055 -32.74 17.42 -24.63
C THR A 1055 -33.09 17.45 -26.10
N GLY A 1056 -34.32 17.07 -26.42
CA GLY A 1056 -35.00 17.38 -27.68
C GLY A 1056 -34.14 17.30 -28.93
N ALA A 1057 -33.22 16.33 -29.03
CA ALA A 1057 -32.82 15.84 -30.33
C ALA A 1057 -34.07 15.10 -30.78
N THR A 1058 -34.88 15.79 -31.59
CA THR A 1058 -36.04 15.25 -32.28
C THR A 1058 -35.85 13.75 -32.51
N THR A 1059 -36.81 12.97 -32.04
CA THR A 1059 -37.13 11.66 -32.57
C THR A 1059 -37.38 11.78 -34.07
N THR A 1060 -36.33 12.00 -34.86
CA THR A 1060 -36.30 11.53 -36.23
C THR A 1060 -36.20 10.03 -36.11
N THR A 1061 -37.37 9.40 -36.14
CA THR A 1061 -37.61 8.00 -36.45
C THR A 1061 -37.22 7.67 -37.91
N GLU A 1062 -36.43 8.52 -38.55
CA GLU A 1062 -35.62 8.19 -39.70
C GLU A 1062 -34.20 7.99 -39.21
N ALA A 1063 -33.72 6.74 -39.26
CA ALA A 1063 -32.30 6.46 -39.28
C ALA A 1063 -31.67 7.41 -40.30
N THR A 1064 -30.88 8.39 -39.85
CA THR A 1064 -29.96 9.10 -40.73
C THR A 1064 -29.17 8.02 -41.43
N ALA A 1065 -29.41 7.87 -42.72
CA ALA A 1065 -28.81 6.80 -43.51
C ALA A 1065 -27.31 6.77 -43.20
N MET A 1066 -26.80 5.62 -42.74
CA MET A 1066 -25.37 5.36 -42.72
C MET A 1066 -24.90 5.53 -44.17
N THR A 1067 -24.44 6.73 -44.49
CA THR A 1067 -24.07 7.09 -45.85
C THR A 1067 -22.56 7.07 -45.86
N PRO A 1068 -21.92 6.06 -46.48
CA PRO A 1068 -20.52 6.16 -46.82
C PRO A 1068 -20.27 7.48 -47.54
N ALA A 1069 -19.13 8.14 -47.30
CA ALA A 1069 -18.84 9.45 -47.86
C ALA A 1069 -19.20 9.52 -49.35
N THR A 1070 -19.99 10.53 -49.73
CA THR A 1070 -20.38 10.81 -51.12
C THR A 1070 -19.12 10.87 -51.99
N PRO A 1071 -19.09 10.21 -53.17
CA PRO A 1071 -17.87 10.05 -53.95
C PRO A 1071 -17.30 11.41 -54.33
N VAL A 1072 -16.16 11.77 -53.74
CA VAL A 1072 -15.32 12.84 -54.28
C VAL A 1072 -14.32 12.16 -55.21
N VAL A 1073 -14.68 12.09 -56.49
CA VAL A 1073 -13.67 12.03 -57.56
C VAL A 1073 -13.13 13.45 -57.66
N ASP A 1074 -12.19 13.82 -56.78
CA ASP A 1074 -11.48 15.09 -56.95
C ASP A 1074 -10.58 14.90 -58.18
N PRO A 1075 -10.75 15.66 -59.28
CA PRO A 1075 -9.69 15.75 -60.26
C PRO A 1075 -8.51 16.39 -59.51
N SER A 1076 -7.49 15.60 -59.16
CA SER A 1076 -6.20 16.12 -58.73
C SER A 1076 -5.91 17.39 -59.53
N PRO A 1077 -5.64 18.56 -58.91
CA PRO A 1077 -5.24 19.73 -59.67
C PRO A 1077 -4.09 19.26 -60.56
N GLY A 1078 -4.30 19.36 -61.87
CA GLY A 1078 -3.30 18.97 -62.85
C GLY A 1078 -1.96 19.53 -62.42
N ALA A 1079 -0.91 18.72 -62.54
CA ALA A 1079 0.45 19.05 -62.15
C ALA A 1079 0.86 20.45 -62.60
N GLN A 1080 0.66 21.47 -61.76
CA GLN A 1080 1.18 22.85 -61.83
C GLN A 1080 0.43 23.80 -60.88
N GLN A 1081 0.67 23.70 -59.57
CA GLN A 1081 0.70 24.90 -58.73
C GLN A 1081 1.93 24.86 -57.84
N LYS A 1082 2.95 25.66 -58.21
CA LYS A 1082 4.05 26.02 -57.34
C LYS A 1082 3.52 27.01 -56.31
N VAL A 1083 3.32 26.58 -55.07
CA VAL A 1083 3.15 27.50 -53.94
C VAL A 1083 4.55 27.81 -53.40
N SER A 1084 4.96 29.07 -53.53
CA SER A 1084 6.27 29.53 -53.05
C SER A 1084 6.15 30.16 -51.67
N THR A 1085 6.62 29.46 -50.64
CA THR A 1085 7.17 30.07 -49.42
C THR A 1085 8.32 29.21 -48.92
N GLY A 1086 9.55 29.73 -49.08
CA GLY A 1086 10.86 29.22 -48.62
C GLY A 1086 10.91 27.89 -47.88
N GLY A 1087 11.20 26.81 -48.60
CA GLY A 1087 11.47 25.45 -48.11
C GLY A 1087 11.30 24.46 -49.26
N THR A 1088 12.13 23.42 -49.36
CA THR A 1088 12.20 22.45 -50.48
C THR A 1088 10.82 22.05 -51.06
N ALA A 1089 10.65 22.18 -52.38
CA ALA A 1089 9.41 21.84 -53.07
C ALA A 1089 9.11 20.34 -53.02
N GLU A 1090 8.14 19.92 -52.19
CA GLU A 1090 7.58 18.57 -52.24
C GLU A 1090 6.42 18.51 -53.25
N SER A 1091 6.35 17.45 -54.05
CA SER A 1091 5.23 17.21 -54.96
C SER A 1091 3.94 16.95 -54.16
N GLU A 1092 2.84 17.60 -54.53
CA GLU A 1092 1.51 17.41 -53.94
C GLU A 1092 0.88 16.05 -54.35
N THR A 1093 1.37 15.44 -55.44
CA THR A 1093 0.96 14.10 -55.91
C THR A 1093 2.16 13.14 -55.97
N SER A 1094 1.97 11.92 -55.46
CA SER A 1094 2.93 10.82 -55.50
C SER A 1094 2.75 9.92 -56.73
N ASP A 1095 1.53 9.75 -57.24
CA ASP A 1095 1.23 9.06 -58.50
C ASP A 1095 -0.10 9.55 -59.11
N ALA A 1096 -0.02 10.34 -60.19
CA ALA A 1096 -1.18 10.91 -60.85
C ALA A 1096 -2.07 9.87 -61.56
N ARG A 1097 -1.57 8.66 -61.83
CA ARG A 1097 -2.35 7.61 -62.51
C ARG A 1097 -3.42 7.00 -61.62
N LEU A 1098 -3.31 7.21 -60.30
CA LEU A 1098 -4.30 6.80 -59.30
C LEU A 1098 -5.48 7.78 -59.20
N ALA A 1099 -5.48 8.86 -60.00
CA ALA A 1099 -6.64 9.74 -60.14
C ALA A 1099 -7.87 8.93 -60.61
N GLY A 1100 -8.95 8.97 -59.82
CA GLY A 1100 -10.20 8.25 -60.09
C GLY A 1100 -10.39 6.93 -59.32
N VAL A 1101 -9.41 6.46 -58.53
CA VAL A 1101 -9.64 5.36 -57.58
C VAL A 1101 -10.48 5.89 -56.41
N TRP A 1102 -11.60 5.23 -56.09
CA TRP A 1102 -12.47 5.61 -54.98
C TRP A 1102 -11.70 5.65 -53.65
N SER A 1103 -11.92 6.69 -52.86
CA SER A 1103 -11.29 6.88 -51.55
C SER A 1103 -12.35 6.94 -50.45
N PRO A 1104 -12.13 6.27 -49.30
CA PRO A 1104 -13.04 6.36 -48.15
C PRO A 1104 -12.91 7.66 -47.36
N LEU A 1105 -11.90 8.49 -47.65
CA LEU A 1105 -11.64 9.74 -46.94
C LEU A 1105 -11.92 10.94 -47.85
N GLN A 1106 -12.82 11.81 -47.41
CA GLN A 1106 -13.19 13.00 -48.17
C GLN A 1106 -11.99 13.95 -48.36
N GLY A 1107 -11.73 14.37 -49.60
CA GLY A 1107 -10.63 15.30 -49.92
C GLY A 1107 -9.22 14.68 -49.91
N VAL A 1108 -9.12 13.34 -49.89
CA VAL A 1108 -7.85 12.61 -49.90
C VAL A 1108 -7.88 11.57 -51.03
N ALA A 1109 -6.93 11.64 -51.95
CA ALA A 1109 -6.77 10.69 -53.04
C ALA A 1109 -5.59 9.73 -52.81
N TRP A 1110 -5.69 8.51 -53.35
CA TRP A 1110 -4.62 7.49 -53.24
C TRP A 1110 -3.28 7.94 -53.85
N GLY A 1111 -3.32 8.83 -54.85
CA GLY A 1111 -2.15 9.42 -55.50
C GLY A 1111 -1.59 10.67 -54.80
N ASP A 1112 -2.11 11.05 -53.63
CA ASP A 1112 -1.60 12.19 -52.87
C ASP A 1112 -0.27 11.87 -52.18
N SER A 1113 0.59 12.87 -52.01
CA SER A 1113 1.81 12.71 -51.23
C SER A 1113 1.49 12.71 -49.73
N TYR A 1114 2.37 12.11 -48.92
CA TYR A 1114 2.25 12.10 -47.46
C TYR A 1114 1.97 13.51 -46.87
N ALA A 1115 2.67 14.54 -47.37
CA ALA A 1115 2.52 15.91 -46.91
C ALA A 1115 1.14 16.50 -47.26
N ARG A 1116 0.63 16.25 -48.47
CA ARG A 1116 -0.72 16.67 -48.88
C ARG A 1116 -1.78 16.02 -48.01
N VAL A 1117 -1.75 14.70 -47.85
CA VAL A 1117 -2.74 13.95 -47.06
C VAL A 1117 -2.76 14.43 -45.62
N HIS A 1118 -1.58 14.60 -45.02
CA HIS A 1118 -1.45 15.07 -43.66
C HIS A 1118 -1.96 16.51 -43.47
N ARG A 1119 -1.84 17.37 -44.49
CA ARG A 1119 -2.44 18.72 -44.50
C ARG A 1119 -3.97 18.62 -44.64
N SER A 1120 -4.45 17.88 -45.65
CA SER A 1120 -5.89 17.72 -45.93
C SER A 1120 -6.68 17.23 -44.71
N ILE A 1121 -6.17 16.22 -43.98
CA ILE A 1121 -6.87 15.72 -42.79
C ILE A 1121 -6.89 16.74 -41.63
N ARG A 1122 -5.83 17.55 -41.46
CA ARG A 1122 -5.78 18.60 -40.43
C ARG A 1122 -6.76 19.73 -40.72
N GLU A 1123 -7.00 20.01 -42.00
CA GLU A 1123 -7.86 21.09 -42.47
C GLU A 1123 -9.31 20.62 -42.73
N SER A 1124 -9.58 19.31 -42.72
CA SER A 1124 -10.85 18.69 -43.14
C SER A 1124 -12.10 19.06 -42.32
N GLY A 1125 -11.94 19.66 -41.13
CA GLY A 1125 -13.05 19.94 -40.21
C GLY A 1125 -13.73 18.69 -39.62
N VAL A 1126 -13.24 17.49 -39.96
CA VAL A 1126 -13.74 16.21 -39.44
C VAL A 1126 -13.35 16.07 -37.96
N ARG A 1127 -14.29 15.61 -37.13
CA ARG A 1127 -14.05 15.47 -35.69
C ARG A 1127 -13.07 14.33 -35.46
N SER A 1128 -12.02 14.59 -34.69
CA SER A 1128 -11.01 13.60 -34.31
C SER A 1128 -10.32 13.99 -33.01
N SER A 1129 -9.75 13.01 -32.31
CA SER A 1129 -9.05 13.23 -31.05
C SER A 1129 -7.57 13.58 -31.25
N SER A 1130 -6.96 13.08 -32.32
CA SER A 1130 -5.53 13.28 -32.60
C SER A 1130 -5.17 12.99 -34.05
N ILE A 1131 -4.10 13.61 -34.53
CA ILE A 1131 -3.45 13.29 -35.82
C ILE A 1131 -1.96 13.18 -35.54
N SER A 1132 -1.33 12.04 -35.82
CA SER A 1132 0.07 11.80 -35.47
C SER A 1132 0.82 11.01 -36.55
N PRO A 1133 2.08 11.38 -36.87
CA PRO A 1133 2.96 10.57 -37.70
C PRO A 1133 3.46 9.33 -36.95
N TYR A 1134 3.70 8.21 -37.62
CA TYR A 1134 4.42 7.06 -37.06
C TYR A 1134 5.17 6.25 -38.15
N LEU A 1135 6.10 5.39 -37.74
CA LEU A 1135 6.89 4.52 -38.61
C LEU A 1135 6.43 3.06 -38.45
N PRO A 1136 5.83 2.42 -39.48
CA PRO A 1136 5.24 1.09 -39.34
C PRO A 1136 6.24 -0.09 -39.23
N GLY A 1137 7.56 0.16 -39.18
CA GLY A 1137 8.58 -0.84 -38.89
C GLY A 1137 9.48 -1.25 -40.06
N SER A 1138 9.11 -0.97 -41.31
CA SER A 1138 9.90 -1.29 -42.51
C SER A 1138 10.69 -0.07 -43.04
N LYS A 1139 11.88 -0.30 -43.62
CA LYS A 1139 12.70 0.77 -44.22
C LYS A 1139 12.00 1.35 -45.46
N GLY A 1140 11.49 2.58 -45.36
CA GLY A 1140 10.80 3.28 -46.47
C GLY A 1140 9.29 3.47 -46.29
N GLU A 1141 8.70 2.99 -45.18
CA GLU A 1141 7.29 3.20 -44.86
C GLU A 1141 7.06 4.44 -43.99
N LYS A 1142 5.96 5.16 -44.24
CA LYS A 1142 5.46 6.25 -43.39
C LYS A 1142 3.98 6.03 -43.11
N GLY A 1143 3.53 6.37 -41.90
CA GLY A 1143 2.13 6.24 -41.51
C GLY A 1143 1.59 7.51 -40.87
N ILE A 1144 0.29 7.71 -41.03
CA ILE A 1144 -0.49 8.71 -40.30
C ILE A 1144 -1.54 7.96 -39.47
N LEU A 1145 -1.55 8.20 -38.17
CA LEU A 1145 -2.62 7.75 -37.29
C LEU A 1145 -3.58 8.91 -37.03
N TRP A 1146 -4.83 8.75 -37.44
CA TRP A 1146 -5.92 9.68 -37.22
C TRP A 1146 -6.88 9.10 -36.18
N GLY A 1147 -6.71 9.53 -34.93
CA GLY A 1147 -7.38 8.97 -33.77
C GLY A 1147 -8.84 9.39 -33.68
N GLU A 1148 -9.70 8.41 -33.45
CA GLU A 1148 -11.14 8.57 -33.19
C GLU A 1148 -11.88 9.50 -34.16
N SER A 1149 -11.47 9.43 -35.43
CA SER A 1149 -12.08 10.21 -36.50
C SER A 1149 -13.44 9.64 -36.89
N ASN A 1150 -14.43 10.51 -37.09
CA ASN A 1150 -15.73 10.12 -37.66
C ASN A 1150 -15.74 10.15 -39.21
N ALA A 1151 -14.57 10.18 -39.87
CA ALA A 1151 -14.47 10.26 -41.33
C ALA A 1151 -15.12 9.10 -42.08
N ILE A 1152 -15.27 7.92 -41.44
CA ILE A 1152 -15.80 6.71 -42.07
C ILE A 1152 -17.03 6.25 -41.29
N LEU A 1153 -18.15 6.08 -42.01
CA LEU A 1153 -19.45 5.68 -41.44
C LEU A 1153 -20.02 6.60 -40.35
N ASP A 1154 -19.51 7.83 -40.23
CA ASP A 1154 -19.84 8.79 -39.16
C ASP A 1154 -19.72 8.19 -37.74
N SER A 1155 -18.83 7.21 -37.58
CA SER A 1155 -18.56 6.56 -36.29
C SER A 1155 -17.08 6.70 -35.94
N ALA A 1156 -16.81 6.93 -34.66
CA ALA A 1156 -15.47 7.17 -34.16
C ALA A 1156 -14.57 5.95 -34.39
N ALA A 1157 -13.54 6.12 -35.23
CA ALA A 1157 -12.58 5.09 -35.58
C ALA A 1157 -11.14 5.59 -35.50
N ASN A 1158 -10.24 4.72 -35.09
CA ASN A 1158 -8.80 4.94 -35.28
C ASN A 1158 -8.46 4.59 -36.73
N ILE A 1159 -8.15 5.60 -37.53
CA ILE A 1159 -7.86 5.48 -38.95
C ILE A 1159 -6.35 5.54 -39.17
N GLU A 1160 -5.78 4.47 -39.67
CA GLU A 1160 -4.37 4.34 -39.99
C GLU A 1160 -4.18 4.45 -41.51
N ILE A 1161 -3.41 5.43 -41.97
CA ILE A 1161 -3.09 5.66 -43.38
C ILE A 1161 -1.62 5.33 -43.62
N ARG A 1162 -1.32 4.31 -44.44
CA ARG A 1162 0.04 3.82 -44.70
C ARG A 1162 0.52 4.17 -46.09
N PHE A 1163 1.77 4.61 -46.16
CA PHE A 1163 2.50 4.92 -47.38
C PHE A 1163 3.69 3.98 -47.53
N GLU A 1164 3.82 3.39 -48.70
CA GLU A 1164 4.97 2.56 -49.09
C GLU A 1164 5.67 3.23 -50.27
N ASN A 1165 6.97 3.51 -50.15
CA ASN A 1165 7.76 4.23 -51.16
C ASN A 1165 7.13 5.57 -51.61
N GLY A 1166 6.46 6.26 -50.68
CA GLY A 1166 5.83 7.57 -50.94
C GLY A 1166 4.41 7.52 -51.51
N VAL A 1167 3.88 6.34 -51.86
CA VAL A 1167 2.51 6.15 -52.39
C VAL A 1167 1.62 5.57 -51.29
N MET A 1168 0.38 6.06 -51.17
CA MET A 1168 -0.59 5.52 -50.21
C MET A 1168 -1.01 4.11 -50.62
N ARG A 1169 -0.91 3.13 -49.71
CA ARG A 1169 -1.23 1.72 -50.00
C ARG A 1169 -2.34 1.15 -49.16
N LYS A 1170 -2.51 1.62 -47.92
CA LYS A 1170 -3.55 1.11 -47.01
C LYS A 1170 -4.20 2.23 -46.22
N ILE A 1171 -5.51 2.12 -46.04
CA ILE A 1171 -6.28 2.84 -45.04
C ILE A 1171 -6.96 1.79 -44.16
N ILE A 1172 -6.82 1.89 -42.85
CA ILE A 1172 -7.37 0.93 -41.91
C ILE A 1172 -8.17 1.67 -40.86
N ALA A 1173 -9.49 1.52 -40.87
CA ALA A 1173 -10.37 2.07 -39.85
C ALA A 1173 -10.70 0.98 -38.82
N THR A 1174 -10.35 1.20 -37.55
CA THR A 1174 -10.74 0.33 -36.44
C THR A 1174 -11.69 1.10 -35.52
N PHE A 1175 -12.96 0.69 -35.47
CA PHE A 1175 -14.00 1.44 -34.78
C PHE A 1175 -13.88 1.31 -33.26
N VAL A 1176 -13.95 2.45 -32.55
CA VAL A 1176 -13.99 2.50 -31.08
C VAL A 1176 -15.36 2.07 -30.57
N GLN A 1177 -16.40 2.44 -31.31
CA GLN A 1177 -17.75 1.89 -31.23
C GLN A 1177 -18.16 1.39 -32.61
N PRO A 1178 -18.13 0.08 -32.85
CA PRO A 1178 -18.51 -0.44 -34.15
C PRO A 1178 -19.97 -0.11 -34.44
N PRO A 1179 -20.29 0.46 -35.61
CA PRO A 1179 -21.67 0.45 -36.07
C PRO A 1179 -22.15 -0.99 -36.30
N ASP A 1180 -23.47 -1.18 -36.45
CA ASP A 1180 -24.02 -2.51 -36.71
C ASP A 1180 -23.36 -3.12 -37.97
N PHE A 1181 -22.79 -4.31 -37.81
CA PHE A 1181 -22.00 -4.94 -38.86
C PHE A 1181 -22.84 -5.25 -40.09
N ARG A 1182 -24.09 -5.71 -39.91
CA ARG A 1182 -24.97 -6.08 -41.03
C ARG A 1182 -25.45 -4.84 -41.78
N GLN A 1183 -25.79 -3.76 -41.08
CA GLN A 1183 -26.13 -2.46 -41.67
C GLN A 1183 -24.94 -1.87 -42.42
N SER A 1184 -23.74 -1.97 -41.87
CA SER A 1184 -22.51 -1.52 -42.52
C SER A 1184 -22.21 -2.32 -43.78
N VAL A 1185 -22.37 -3.64 -43.76
CA VAL A 1185 -22.27 -4.49 -44.97
C VAL A 1185 -23.30 -4.06 -46.01
N ALA A 1186 -24.56 -3.85 -45.61
CA ALA A 1186 -25.61 -3.40 -46.53
C ALA A 1186 -25.31 -2.02 -47.15
N ALA A 1187 -24.70 -1.09 -46.39
CA ALA A 1187 -24.26 0.20 -46.91
C ALA A 1187 -23.15 0.05 -47.97
N TYR A 1188 -22.21 -0.87 -47.77
CA TYR A 1188 -21.12 -1.14 -48.72
C TYR A 1188 -21.59 -1.95 -49.94
N GLU A 1189 -22.60 -2.81 -49.78
CA GLU A 1189 -23.25 -3.49 -50.91
C GLU A 1189 -23.98 -2.50 -51.82
N LYS A 1190 -24.55 -1.42 -51.27
CA LYS A 1190 -25.10 -0.31 -52.08
C LYS A 1190 -24.02 0.47 -52.84
N LEU A 1191 -22.81 0.59 -52.30
CA LEU A 1191 -21.70 1.29 -52.94
C LEU A 1191 -21.01 0.47 -54.04
N PHE A 1192 -20.68 -0.79 -53.73
CA PHE A 1192 -19.78 -1.61 -54.56
C PHE A 1192 -20.46 -2.80 -55.22
N GLY A 1193 -21.76 -3.01 -54.96
CA GLY A 1193 -22.47 -4.21 -55.36
C GLY A 1193 -22.15 -5.43 -54.48
N ALA A 1194 -22.43 -6.63 -55.00
CA ALA A 1194 -22.23 -7.85 -54.25
C ALA A 1194 -20.73 -8.07 -53.90
N PRO A 1195 -20.41 -8.51 -52.68
CA PRO A 1195 -19.03 -8.78 -52.28
C PRO A 1195 -18.46 -10.00 -52.99
N ALA A 1196 -17.15 -10.01 -53.20
CA ALA A 1196 -16.40 -11.16 -53.70
C ALA A 1196 -16.31 -12.30 -52.66
N GLU A 1197 -16.39 -11.97 -51.36
CA GLU A 1197 -16.42 -12.93 -50.24
C GLU A 1197 -17.37 -12.41 -49.16
N LYS A 1198 -18.27 -13.24 -48.62
CA LYS A 1198 -19.20 -12.86 -47.54
C LYS A 1198 -19.39 -14.00 -46.56
N LEU A 1199 -18.81 -13.85 -45.37
CA LEU A 1199 -18.99 -14.71 -44.21
C LEU A 1199 -19.47 -13.85 -43.03
N ILE A 1200 -20.71 -14.04 -42.58
CA ILE A 1200 -21.24 -13.37 -41.39
C ILE A 1200 -21.49 -14.44 -40.33
N ALA A 1201 -20.74 -14.40 -39.24
CA ALA A 1201 -20.84 -15.39 -38.18
C ALA A 1201 -22.14 -15.24 -37.39
N GLU A 1202 -22.73 -16.36 -36.96
CA GLU A 1202 -23.94 -16.37 -36.12
C GLU A 1202 -23.63 -16.10 -34.64
N HIS A 1203 -22.38 -16.27 -34.21
CA HIS A 1203 -21.96 -16.10 -32.83
C HIS A 1203 -20.91 -15.00 -32.71
N GLN A 1204 -21.10 -14.09 -31.74
CA GLN A 1204 -20.25 -12.91 -31.49
C GLN A 1204 -18.74 -13.22 -31.26
N TYR A 1205 -18.40 -14.47 -30.96
CA TYR A 1205 -17.02 -14.90 -30.72
C TYR A 1205 -16.27 -15.33 -31.99
N ASN A 1206 -17.00 -15.55 -33.09
CA ASN A 1206 -16.45 -15.93 -34.38
C ASN A 1206 -16.24 -14.69 -35.25
N GLN A 1207 -15.23 -14.72 -36.11
CA GLN A 1207 -14.94 -13.61 -37.01
C GLN A 1207 -15.91 -13.60 -38.21
N SER A 1208 -16.58 -12.48 -38.43
CA SER A 1208 -17.24 -12.15 -39.70
C SER A 1208 -16.24 -11.47 -40.64
N THR A 1209 -16.27 -11.81 -41.92
CA THR A 1209 -15.42 -11.23 -42.96
C THR A 1209 -16.22 -11.02 -44.24
N VAL A 1210 -16.20 -9.79 -44.78
CA VAL A 1210 -16.79 -9.45 -46.08
C VAL A 1210 -15.74 -8.70 -46.90
N ARG A 1211 -15.54 -9.09 -48.16
CA ARG A 1211 -14.54 -8.49 -49.05
C ARG A 1211 -15.16 -8.08 -50.38
N TRP A 1212 -14.86 -6.86 -50.82
CA TRP A 1212 -15.16 -6.33 -52.16
C TRP A 1212 -13.88 -6.11 -52.96
N LEU A 1213 -13.97 -6.34 -54.27
CA LEU A 1213 -12.96 -5.96 -55.24
C LEU A 1213 -13.54 -4.81 -56.06
N VAL A 1214 -13.02 -3.61 -55.84
CA VAL A 1214 -13.48 -2.37 -56.49
C VAL A 1214 -12.51 -2.08 -57.63
N THR A 1215 -13.00 -2.19 -58.86
CA THR A 1215 -12.24 -1.86 -60.07
C THR A 1215 -11.96 -0.36 -60.12
N GLY A 1216 -10.67 0.01 -60.05
CA GLY A 1216 -10.18 1.38 -60.16
C GLY A 1216 -9.69 1.75 -61.56
N SER A 1217 -8.92 2.83 -61.67
CA SER A 1217 -8.24 3.25 -62.91
C SER A 1217 -7.29 2.15 -63.42
N PRO A 1218 -6.77 2.23 -64.67
CA PRO A 1218 -5.82 1.25 -65.21
C PRO A 1218 -4.53 1.04 -64.39
N ALA A 1219 -4.28 1.86 -63.36
CA ALA A 1219 -3.07 1.88 -62.56
C ALA A 1219 -3.23 1.32 -61.12
N GLY A 1220 -4.41 0.81 -60.75
CA GLY A 1220 -4.59 0.12 -59.48
C GLY A 1220 -6.01 -0.36 -59.20
N SER A 1221 -6.13 -1.48 -58.48
CA SER A 1221 -7.40 -2.02 -58.00
C SER A 1221 -7.51 -1.90 -56.47
N LEU A 1222 -8.72 -1.64 -55.97
CA LEU A 1222 -8.95 -1.44 -54.53
C LEU A 1222 -9.63 -2.68 -53.94
N THR A 1223 -9.00 -3.28 -52.93
CA THR A 1223 -9.64 -4.31 -52.10
C THR A 1223 -10.21 -3.64 -50.85
N VAL A 1224 -11.51 -3.82 -50.59
CA VAL A 1224 -12.16 -3.37 -49.35
C VAL A 1224 -12.53 -4.60 -48.54
N GLN A 1225 -11.99 -4.73 -47.33
CA GLN A 1225 -12.28 -5.84 -46.44
C GLN A 1225 -12.84 -5.31 -45.12
N MET A 1226 -14.05 -5.74 -44.79
CA MET A 1226 -14.73 -5.45 -43.54
C MET A 1226 -14.72 -6.71 -42.68
N THR A 1227 -14.28 -6.58 -41.43
CA THR A 1227 -14.27 -7.68 -40.46
C THR A 1227 -14.91 -7.24 -39.16
N ASP A 1228 -15.65 -8.14 -38.52
CA ASP A 1228 -16.09 -8.01 -37.13
C ASP A 1228 -15.61 -9.23 -36.36
N ALA A 1229 -14.80 -9.00 -35.34
CA ALA A 1229 -14.31 -10.05 -34.45
C ALA A 1229 -14.51 -9.59 -33.01
N GLN A 1230 -15.34 -10.31 -32.25
CA GLN A 1230 -15.62 -10.03 -30.84
C GLN A 1230 -16.20 -8.63 -30.60
N GLY A 1231 -17.04 -8.15 -31.52
CA GLY A 1231 -17.69 -6.84 -31.45
C GLY A 1231 -16.70 -5.70 -31.64
N ILE A 1232 -15.65 -5.91 -32.42
CA ILE A 1232 -14.79 -4.85 -32.94
C ILE A 1232 -14.83 -4.93 -34.45
N MET A 1233 -15.33 -3.86 -35.05
CA MET A 1233 -15.41 -3.72 -36.49
C MET A 1233 -14.14 -3.04 -37.01
N LYS A 1234 -13.60 -3.60 -38.08
CA LYS A 1234 -12.46 -3.06 -38.82
C LYS A 1234 -12.78 -3.02 -40.31
N ILE A 1235 -12.45 -1.92 -40.98
CA ILE A 1235 -12.50 -1.82 -42.44
C ILE A 1235 -11.09 -1.52 -42.94
N THR A 1236 -10.58 -2.38 -43.80
CA THR A 1236 -9.29 -2.24 -44.47
C THR A 1236 -9.52 -1.95 -45.94
N TYR A 1237 -8.95 -0.86 -46.41
CA TYR A 1237 -8.89 -0.48 -47.82
C TYR A 1237 -7.45 -0.66 -48.26
N GLU A 1238 -7.20 -1.52 -49.24
CA GLU A 1238 -5.86 -1.83 -49.72
C GLU A 1238 -5.79 -1.62 -51.24
N LEU A 1239 -4.87 -0.74 -51.65
CA LEU A 1239 -4.58 -0.47 -53.05
C LEU A 1239 -3.57 -1.50 -53.59
N LYS A 1240 -4.01 -2.36 -54.50
CA LYS A 1240 -3.15 -3.29 -55.22
C LYS A 1240 -2.65 -2.65 -56.53
N PRO A 1241 -1.35 -2.81 -56.88
CA PRO A 1241 -0.79 -2.34 -58.15
C PRO A 1241 -1.50 -2.90 -59.37
#